data_AF-A0A0P7ZJN9-F1
#
_entry.id   AF-A0A0P7ZJN9-F1
#
_cell.length_a   1.000
_cell.length_b   1.000
_cell.length_c   1.000
_cell.angle_alpha   90.00
_cell.angle_beta   90.00
_cell.angle_gamma   90.00
#
_symmetry.space_group_name_H-M   'P 1'
#
loop_
_entity.id
_entity.type
_entity.pdbx_description
1 polymer ?
#
loop_
_entity_poly.entity_id
_entity_poly.type
_entity_poly.pdbx_seq_one_letter_code
_entity_poly.pdbx_strand_id
1 'polypeptide(L)'
;MFKKTLISLAVASSLGLTGCFDSANDGGNANPEYKITDTTIDRSIVRPIYNPNPIAAESAFPINSDLILLLGATQSANYDFTGLSTDTTPADDAVNRLSGFSTSGAFTLKFDGELNPASVMANATVFLRPLNVAPAVESAPLALPNTNPTSIVTANPFGQGLDLEEPNFRADVVSVDGGTNNAVRIVPLEPLAKGQKYLVIVTDDVVGANGKPIERSTQDLALADGVLGNAALSNVKTILQVSDQLANGFLAAAGTGSESALAYTFTTNSDTDVLRAMMAPAAFGQALGQKVGFTALLKAVRDNYPSLNFSQLTTKLGELQEVAAGLQGGTIDQSDLTAQELSAVTDLLAALQTATPTAIGNAIPAEIGNTLHMPVPRPSFFYEKTEAANLATVQGLALQDPTNDIVTAAADVQVHQGAITLPYFQSLPGETGAGIVTGKWAGSTSLEAALNETLTPGDTIFSFLRDIDGRLNVNGNFPFPQQNATTTVPVVIFNPSVDSRPTTCLDATKPNGVTIFQHGITVDRSVSMLPSILLAANACQTVVAVDQPLHGLAGATTGLVPGLSELDEATLTATVQATIDQLEAMGSSAVAPVIAQLEALIGADYIGERHFGFTADESLQPVAADLENVSSGSLFVNPLDMLNSGDNLRQGVVDLLNIAASIQTFDINKDFMPGDLAGVPVNFIGHSLGGISGTVFASLANDTTLNATVNGTYAQAGEPLSNFSFPKLSSVVLHNTGGQVTRLLENSESRSGSLLGGLANAGVTQGSSDFESFFYVFQSVSDAGDPVNFAKSLGETTGNLLITEVIGDNTVPNEANVNPLNNAFSAPLAGTEPLMALIDLGASGTKLSDGTEGLRIIDAANRTGGAMPVASFFAGNPCTEANHGTFVAPIVDNENCSGGKADTSVAFSAMVTQTAQALSGQPVPGEAVPAVGASLGSSATIESALDQNQ
;
A
#
# COMPACT_ATOMS: atom_id res chain seq x y z
N MET A 1 -31.44 0.42 11.16
CA MET A 1 -32.37 -0.73 11.21
C MET A 1 -32.31 -1.42 9.85
N PHE A 2 -31.65 -2.57 9.74
CA PHE A 2 -31.45 -3.38 8.51
C PHE A 2 -32.80 -3.91 7.97
N LYS A 3 -33.65 -3.00 7.48
CA LYS A 3 -35.00 -3.34 7.03
C LYS A 3 -34.91 -4.04 5.67
N LYS A 4 -34.83 -5.37 5.76
CA LYS A 4 -34.95 -6.43 4.73
C LYS A 4 -33.65 -7.24 4.65
N THR A 5 -33.67 -8.31 5.44
CA THR A 5 -32.95 -9.59 5.30
C THR A 5 -31.89 -9.57 4.20
N LEU A 6 -30.65 -9.28 4.59
CA LEU A 6 -29.50 -9.69 3.79
C LEU A 6 -29.53 -11.22 3.66
N ILE A 7 -28.99 -11.62 2.52
CA ILE A 7 -29.08 -12.86 1.76
C ILE A 7 -29.22 -14.15 2.65
N SER A 8 -30.02 -15.12 2.21
CA SER A 8 -29.97 -16.52 2.70
C SER A 8 -29.66 -17.42 1.51
N LEU A 9 -28.47 -17.28 0.95
CA LEU A 9 -27.93 -18.15 -0.09
C LEU A 9 -26.94 -19.11 0.55
N ALA A 10 -27.18 -20.41 0.42
CA ALA A 10 -26.12 -21.41 0.50
C ALA A 10 -25.49 -21.50 -0.90
N VAL A 11 -24.52 -20.64 -1.21
CA VAL A 11 -23.91 -20.58 -2.55
C VAL A 11 -22.42 -20.29 -2.43
N ALA A 12 -21.65 -21.37 -2.54
CA ALA A 12 -20.29 -21.34 -3.04
C ALA A 12 -20.39 -21.07 -4.55
N SER A 13 -20.30 -19.80 -4.97
CA SER A 13 -20.14 -19.46 -6.38
C SER A 13 -18.66 -19.58 -6.72
N SER A 14 -18.33 -20.48 -7.65
CA SER A 14 -17.04 -20.48 -8.34
C SER A 14 -16.94 -19.20 -9.18
N LEU A 15 -16.53 -18.11 -8.52
CA LEU A 15 -15.91 -16.97 -9.17
C LEU A 15 -14.43 -17.23 -9.41
N GLY A 16 -14.06 -18.50 -9.61
CA GLY A 16 -12.79 -18.85 -10.18
C GLY A 16 -12.60 -17.96 -11.37
N LEU A 17 -11.55 -17.16 -11.30
CA LEU A 17 -10.84 -16.75 -12.50
C LEU A 17 -10.41 -18.06 -13.15
N THR A 18 -11.32 -18.73 -13.87
CA THR A 18 -11.14 -20.09 -14.43
C THR A 18 -10.04 -20.14 -15.49
N GLY A 19 -9.32 -19.03 -15.69
CA GLY A 19 -8.08 -18.92 -16.46
C GLY A 19 -6.83 -18.49 -15.67
N CYS A 20 -6.91 -18.17 -14.37
CA CYS A 20 -5.75 -17.82 -13.54
C CYS A 20 -5.27 -19.05 -12.76
N PHE A 21 -4.37 -19.84 -13.34
CA PHE A 21 -3.71 -20.99 -12.69
C PHE A 21 -4.54 -22.26 -12.47
N ASP A 22 -5.53 -22.55 -13.32
CA ASP A 22 -6.07 -23.90 -13.36
C ASP A 22 -4.96 -24.87 -13.77
N SER A 23 -4.57 -25.77 -12.86
CA SER A 23 -3.52 -26.73 -13.12
C SER A 23 -3.86 -27.51 -14.38
N ALA A 24 -3.01 -27.42 -15.41
CA ALA A 24 -3.19 -28.01 -16.73
C ALA A 24 -3.15 -29.56 -16.73
N ASN A 25 -4.03 -30.19 -15.95
CA ASN A 25 -4.02 -31.63 -15.73
C ASN A 25 -5.41 -32.23 -15.50
N ASP A 26 -6.45 -31.72 -16.16
CA ASP A 26 -7.65 -32.50 -16.39
C ASP A 26 -7.90 -32.65 -17.89
N GLY A 27 -7.50 -33.81 -18.42
CA GLY A 27 -8.01 -34.38 -19.67
C GLY A 27 -9.48 -34.79 -19.55
N GLY A 28 -10.32 -33.90 -19.02
CA GLY A 28 -11.76 -34.06 -19.00
C GLY A 28 -12.27 -34.04 -20.43
N ASN A 29 -12.90 -35.13 -20.87
CA ASN A 29 -13.62 -35.15 -22.13
C ASN A 29 -14.52 -33.91 -22.22
N ALA A 30 -14.30 -33.08 -23.23
CA ALA A 30 -15.23 -32.01 -23.58
C ALA A 30 -16.64 -32.63 -23.66
N ASN A 31 -17.51 -32.27 -22.72
CA ASN A 31 -18.92 -32.60 -22.84
C ASN A 31 -19.39 -32.06 -24.19
N PRO A 32 -20.27 -32.78 -24.92
CA PRO A 32 -20.81 -32.26 -26.16
C PRO A 32 -21.47 -30.91 -25.92
N GLU A 33 -20.89 -29.84 -26.46
CA GLU A 33 -21.52 -28.52 -26.57
C GLU A 33 -22.76 -28.66 -27.45
N TYR A 34 -23.92 -28.76 -26.82
CA TYR A 34 -25.17 -28.58 -27.55
C TYR A 34 -25.31 -27.09 -27.89
N LYS A 35 -24.92 -26.71 -29.10
CA LYS A 35 -25.19 -25.38 -29.67
C LYS A 35 -26.69 -25.23 -29.97
N ILE A 36 -27.53 -25.18 -28.94
CA ILE A 36 -28.91 -24.75 -29.07
C ILE A 36 -28.85 -23.26 -29.39
N THR A 37 -29.08 -22.91 -30.66
CA THR A 37 -29.18 -21.52 -31.06
C THR A 37 -30.55 -21.03 -30.62
N ASP A 38 -30.61 -20.28 -29.51
CA ASP A 38 -31.83 -19.56 -29.15
C ASP A 38 -32.14 -18.56 -30.28
N THR A 39 -33.30 -18.76 -30.91
CA THR A 39 -33.79 -17.93 -32.03
C THR A 39 -34.64 -16.75 -31.55
N THR A 40 -34.87 -16.64 -30.24
CA THR A 40 -35.65 -15.55 -29.63
C THR A 40 -34.81 -14.32 -29.28
N ILE A 41 -33.48 -14.45 -29.30
CA ILE A 41 -32.53 -13.37 -29.01
C ILE A 41 -32.02 -12.76 -30.32
N ASP A 42 -32.15 -11.43 -30.50
CA ASP A 42 -31.51 -10.72 -31.61
C ASP A 42 -29.99 -10.64 -31.38
N ARG A 43 -29.26 -11.56 -32.01
CA ARG A 43 -27.79 -11.65 -31.97
C ARG A 43 -27.08 -10.56 -32.77
N SER A 44 -27.81 -9.69 -33.46
CA SER A 44 -27.22 -8.50 -34.07
C SER A 44 -27.13 -7.33 -33.10
N ILE A 45 -27.67 -7.43 -31.90
CA ILE A 45 -27.53 -6.41 -30.86
C ILE A 45 -26.37 -6.81 -29.95
N VAL A 46 -25.42 -5.89 -29.77
CA VAL A 46 -24.29 -6.07 -28.84
C VAL A 46 -24.78 -5.85 -27.42
N ARG A 47 -24.37 -6.70 -26.48
CA ARG A 47 -24.76 -6.67 -25.07
C ARG A 47 -23.55 -6.81 -24.16
N PRO A 48 -23.58 -6.24 -22.95
CA PRO A 48 -22.56 -6.51 -21.95
C PRO A 48 -22.61 -7.99 -21.55
N ILE A 49 -21.45 -8.60 -21.38
CA ILE A 49 -21.32 -9.94 -20.80
C ILE A 49 -21.56 -9.81 -19.30
N TYR A 50 -22.81 -10.00 -18.89
CA TYR A 50 -23.25 -9.82 -17.52
C TYR A 50 -24.31 -10.85 -17.13
N ASN A 51 -23.91 -11.88 -16.40
CA ASN A 51 -24.75 -12.84 -15.72
C ASN A 51 -24.60 -12.69 -14.20
N PRO A 52 -25.41 -11.85 -13.54
CA PRO A 52 -25.31 -11.55 -12.11
C PRO A 52 -25.84 -12.66 -11.20
N ASN A 53 -26.19 -13.83 -11.75
CA ASN A 53 -26.69 -14.95 -10.97
C ASN A 53 -25.52 -15.74 -10.34
N PRO A 54 -25.27 -15.64 -9.03
CA PRO A 54 -24.14 -16.31 -8.39
C PRO A 54 -24.26 -17.85 -8.37
N ILE A 55 -25.44 -18.42 -8.66
CA ILE A 55 -25.61 -19.89 -8.79
C ILE A 55 -25.59 -20.39 -10.23
N ALA A 56 -25.35 -19.52 -11.20
CA ALA A 56 -25.19 -19.96 -12.58
C ALA A 56 -23.85 -20.69 -12.75
N ALA A 57 -23.84 -21.73 -13.60
CA ALA A 57 -22.61 -22.42 -13.96
C ALA A 57 -21.59 -21.50 -14.65
N GLU A 58 -22.08 -20.46 -15.34
CA GLU A 58 -21.29 -19.42 -16.01
C GLU A 58 -21.71 -18.04 -15.47
N SER A 59 -21.52 -17.79 -14.16
CA SER A 59 -21.68 -16.44 -13.62
C SER A 59 -20.67 -15.50 -14.26
N ALA A 60 -21.10 -14.28 -14.60
CA ALA A 60 -20.23 -13.30 -15.24
C ALA A 60 -20.60 -11.90 -14.75
N PHE A 61 -19.76 -11.27 -13.96
CA PHE A 61 -19.93 -9.87 -13.59
C PHE A 61 -18.57 -9.25 -13.29
N PRO A 62 -18.47 -7.91 -13.30
CA PRO A 62 -17.19 -7.25 -13.05
C PRO A 62 -16.59 -7.68 -11.72
N ILE A 63 -15.28 -7.91 -11.70
CA ILE A 63 -14.52 -8.34 -10.50
C ILE A 63 -14.55 -7.30 -9.37
N ASN A 64 -14.97 -6.07 -9.68
CA ASN A 64 -15.19 -5.01 -8.71
C ASN A 64 -16.64 -4.92 -8.23
N SER A 65 -17.54 -5.84 -8.55
CA SER A 65 -18.94 -5.72 -8.11
C SER A 65 -19.08 -5.88 -6.58
N ASP A 66 -19.87 -5.02 -5.94
CA ASP A 66 -20.24 -5.15 -4.52
C ASP A 66 -20.91 -6.49 -4.21
N LEU A 67 -21.45 -7.20 -5.20
CA LEU A 67 -21.96 -8.55 -5.00
C LEU A 67 -20.90 -9.44 -4.36
N ILE A 68 -19.63 -9.33 -4.75
CA ILE A 68 -18.51 -10.12 -4.21
C ILE A 68 -18.34 -9.88 -2.71
N LEU A 69 -18.48 -8.63 -2.25
CA LEU A 69 -18.38 -8.21 -0.85
C LEU A 69 -19.66 -8.47 -0.03
N LEU A 70 -20.68 -9.11 -0.62
CA LEU A 70 -21.94 -9.40 0.06
C LEU A 70 -22.26 -10.89 0.08
N LEU A 71 -21.64 -11.69 -0.79
CA LEU A 71 -21.89 -13.13 -0.89
C LEU A 71 -21.54 -13.89 0.40
N GLY A 72 -20.56 -13.44 1.18
CA GLY A 72 -20.15 -14.11 2.41
C GLY A 72 -21.09 -13.87 3.60
N ALA A 73 -21.91 -12.81 3.57
CA ALA A 73 -22.81 -12.42 4.66
C ALA A 73 -23.89 -13.48 4.99
N THR A 74 -24.03 -14.50 4.14
CA THR A 74 -25.00 -15.59 4.28
C THR A 74 -24.42 -16.91 4.70
N GLN A 75 -23.11 -17.02 4.56
CA GLN A 75 -22.38 -18.28 4.65
C GLN A 75 -21.70 -18.41 6.01
N SER A 76 -21.48 -17.28 6.70
CA SER A 76 -20.88 -17.22 8.01
C SER A 76 -21.67 -16.36 8.98
N ALA A 77 -21.59 -16.69 10.27
CA ALA A 77 -22.08 -15.89 11.39
C ALA A 77 -21.13 -14.73 11.77
N ASN A 78 -19.90 -14.74 11.20
CA ASN A 78 -18.79 -13.86 11.57
C ASN A 78 -18.29 -12.99 10.41
N TYR A 79 -19.05 -12.85 9.32
CA TYR A 79 -18.59 -12.18 8.10
C TYR A 79 -17.98 -10.78 8.32
N ASP A 80 -16.76 -10.58 7.85
CA ASP A 80 -15.96 -9.35 7.98
C ASP A 80 -16.05 -8.40 6.76
N PHE A 81 -16.94 -8.71 5.82
CA PHE A 81 -17.14 -7.95 4.59
C PHE A 81 -15.95 -7.97 3.64
N THR A 82 -15.11 -9.01 3.72
CA THR A 82 -14.18 -9.28 2.62
C THR A 82 -14.85 -9.98 1.46
N GLY A 83 -14.19 -9.96 0.30
CA GLY A 83 -14.67 -10.66 -0.89
C GLY A 83 -14.81 -12.17 -0.65
N LEU A 84 -15.47 -12.85 -1.58
CA LEU A 84 -15.63 -14.28 -1.54
C LEU A 84 -15.26 -14.92 -2.88
N SER A 85 -14.30 -15.85 -2.82
CA SER A 85 -13.98 -16.82 -3.84
C SER A 85 -13.80 -18.21 -3.22
N THR A 86 -14.20 -19.24 -3.96
CA THR A 86 -14.16 -20.65 -3.53
C THR A 86 -12.96 -21.40 -4.07
N ASP A 87 -12.20 -20.76 -4.97
CA ASP A 87 -11.04 -21.33 -5.63
C ASP A 87 -9.76 -21.04 -4.84
N THR A 88 -8.65 -21.64 -5.24
CA THR A 88 -7.39 -21.63 -4.48
C THR A 88 -6.25 -20.92 -5.20
N THR A 89 -6.55 -20.13 -6.23
CA THR A 89 -5.54 -19.38 -6.98
C THR A 89 -5.04 -18.19 -6.14
N PRO A 90 -3.86 -17.61 -6.45
CA PRO A 90 -3.38 -16.41 -5.76
C PRO A 90 -4.36 -15.23 -5.80
N ALA A 91 -5.04 -15.04 -6.93
CA ALA A 91 -6.03 -13.98 -7.08
C ALA A 91 -7.31 -14.27 -6.27
N ASP A 92 -7.71 -15.54 -6.15
CA ASP A 92 -8.86 -15.94 -5.33
C ASP A 92 -8.59 -15.77 -3.83
N ASP A 93 -7.40 -16.15 -3.34
CA ASP A 93 -7.01 -15.86 -1.95
C ASP A 93 -6.94 -14.35 -1.71
N ALA A 94 -6.49 -13.55 -2.67
CA ALA A 94 -6.51 -12.09 -2.56
C ALA A 94 -7.95 -11.53 -2.51
N VAL A 95 -8.86 -12.01 -3.36
CA VAL A 95 -10.29 -11.61 -3.33
C VAL A 95 -10.91 -11.86 -1.96
N ASN A 96 -10.60 -12.99 -1.32
CA ASN A 96 -11.07 -13.33 0.03
C ASN A 96 -10.62 -12.34 1.14
N ARG A 97 -9.78 -11.36 0.80
CA ARG A 97 -9.11 -10.45 1.76
C ARG A 97 -9.45 -8.98 1.51
N LEU A 98 -10.06 -8.69 0.36
CA LEU A 98 -10.42 -7.34 -0.07
C LEU A 98 -11.54 -6.76 0.78
N SER A 99 -11.30 -5.65 1.48
CA SER A 99 -12.33 -4.87 2.19
C SER A 99 -13.21 -4.01 1.26
N GLY A 100 -12.80 -3.95 -0.01
CA GLY A 100 -13.26 -3.10 -1.08
C GLY A 100 -12.31 -3.24 -2.27
N PHE A 101 -12.53 -2.47 -3.32
CA PHE A 101 -11.74 -2.56 -4.55
C PHE A 101 -10.79 -1.40 -4.72
N SER A 102 -9.85 -1.52 -5.67
CA SER A 102 -8.82 -0.52 -5.84
C SER A 102 -9.38 0.89 -6.05
N THR A 103 -8.68 1.87 -5.47
CA THR A 103 -8.89 3.31 -5.71
C THR A 103 -8.20 3.79 -6.99
N SER A 104 -7.17 3.09 -7.46
CA SER A 104 -6.35 3.50 -8.61
C SER A 104 -6.42 2.53 -9.80
N GLY A 105 -6.93 1.31 -9.61
CA GLY A 105 -6.99 0.28 -10.64
C GLY A 105 -8.00 0.57 -11.75
N ALA A 106 -7.58 0.35 -13.00
CA ALA A 106 -8.48 0.32 -14.15
C ALA A 106 -9.20 -1.04 -14.25
N PHE A 107 -10.48 -1.05 -14.60
CA PHE A 107 -11.28 -2.27 -14.75
C PHE A 107 -12.01 -2.34 -16.09
N THR A 108 -12.22 -3.55 -16.58
CA THR A 108 -12.68 -3.83 -17.95
C THR A 108 -14.05 -4.49 -17.97
N LEU A 109 -14.96 -3.95 -18.76
CA LEU A 109 -16.33 -4.41 -18.98
C LEU A 109 -16.44 -5.05 -20.37
N LYS A 110 -16.73 -6.34 -20.44
CA LYS A 110 -16.79 -7.09 -21.72
C LYS A 110 -18.15 -7.03 -22.39
N PHE A 111 -18.15 -7.12 -23.72
CA PHE A 111 -19.33 -7.16 -24.57
C PHE A 111 -19.26 -8.36 -25.52
N ASP A 112 -20.42 -8.88 -25.91
CA ASP A 112 -20.54 -10.06 -26.78
C ASP A 112 -20.36 -9.77 -28.28
N GLY A 113 -19.96 -8.53 -28.62
CA GLY A 113 -19.71 -8.08 -29.98
C GLY A 113 -18.89 -6.78 -30.05
N GLU A 114 -18.58 -6.36 -31.28
CA GLU A 114 -17.76 -5.17 -31.55
C GLU A 114 -18.54 -3.88 -31.29
N LEU A 115 -17.98 -2.99 -30.48
CA LEU A 115 -18.51 -1.65 -30.20
C LEU A 115 -17.99 -0.64 -31.23
N ASN A 116 -18.74 0.44 -31.43
CA ASN A 116 -18.25 1.63 -32.11
C ASN A 116 -17.48 2.52 -31.10
N PRO A 117 -16.15 2.68 -31.23
CA PRO A 117 -15.37 3.46 -30.28
C PRO A 117 -15.84 4.90 -30.10
N ALA A 118 -16.35 5.53 -31.16
CA ALA A 118 -16.83 6.92 -31.10
C ALA A 118 -18.11 7.11 -30.25
N SER A 119 -18.78 6.02 -29.85
CA SER A 119 -19.96 6.07 -28.99
C SER A 119 -19.64 5.86 -27.50
N VAL A 120 -18.41 5.48 -27.16
CA VAL A 120 -17.97 5.26 -25.78
C VAL A 120 -17.28 6.51 -25.28
N MET A 121 -17.95 7.25 -24.40
CA MET A 121 -17.50 8.56 -23.92
C MET A 121 -17.75 8.68 -22.42
N ALA A 122 -16.68 8.95 -21.67
CA ALA A 122 -16.78 9.25 -20.24
C ALA A 122 -17.69 10.47 -20.01
N ASN A 123 -18.52 10.41 -18.97
CA ASN A 123 -19.48 11.43 -18.59
C ASN A 123 -20.54 11.79 -19.65
N ALA A 124 -20.72 10.94 -20.67
CA ALA A 124 -21.76 11.10 -21.69
C ALA A 124 -22.53 9.80 -21.95
N THR A 125 -21.82 8.70 -22.20
CA THR A 125 -22.42 7.36 -22.41
C THR A 125 -21.91 6.31 -21.43
N VAL A 126 -20.79 6.60 -20.75
CA VAL A 126 -20.25 5.84 -19.63
C VAL A 126 -20.10 6.77 -18.44
N PHE A 127 -20.67 6.41 -17.29
CA PHE A 127 -20.63 7.23 -16.08
C PHE A 127 -20.10 6.43 -14.90
N LEU A 128 -19.34 7.12 -14.05
CA LEU A 128 -18.90 6.65 -12.74
C LEU A 128 -19.35 7.69 -11.71
N ARG A 129 -20.38 7.37 -10.91
CA ARG A 129 -21.03 8.34 -10.00
C ARG A 129 -20.84 7.97 -8.53
N PRO A 130 -20.36 8.88 -7.67
CA PRO A 130 -20.30 8.63 -6.24
C PRO A 130 -21.71 8.55 -5.65
N LEU A 131 -21.90 7.65 -4.69
CA LEU A 131 -23.18 7.42 -4.02
C LEU A 131 -23.14 7.85 -2.55
N ASN A 132 -24.19 8.54 -2.13
CA ASN A 132 -24.46 8.85 -0.74
C ASN A 132 -25.01 7.63 0.00
N VAL A 133 -24.24 7.14 0.97
CA VAL A 133 -24.55 5.95 1.75
C VAL A 133 -24.69 6.32 3.22
N ALA A 134 -25.82 5.95 3.81
CA ALA A 134 -26.02 6.03 5.25
C ALA A 134 -25.20 4.94 5.95
N PRO A 135 -24.81 5.14 7.22
CA PRO A 135 -24.15 4.09 7.98
C PRO A 135 -25.03 2.86 8.13
N ALA A 136 -24.44 1.67 8.02
CA ALA A 136 -25.16 0.41 8.18
C ALA A 136 -25.80 0.28 9.58
N VAL A 137 -25.14 0.83 10.60
CA VAL A 137 -25.62 0.92 11.98
C VAL A 137 -25.56 2.37 12.45
N GLU A 138 -26.71 3.02 12.55
CA GLU A 138 -26.82 4.44 12.92
C GLU A 138 -26.21 4.77 14.29
N SER A 139 -26.36 3.86 15.27
CA SER A 139 -25.77 4.04 16.61
C SER A 139 -24.26 3.80 16.67
N ALA A 140 -23.67 3.20 15.63
CA ALA A 140 -22.25 2.88 15.55
C ALA A 140 -21.75 3.00 14.09
N PRO A 141 -21.67 4.24 13.55
CA PRO A 141 -21.45 4.46 12.12
C PRO A 141 -20.17 3.87 11.52
N LEU A 142 -19.15 3.63 12.34
CA LEU A 142 -17.82 3.13 11.95
C LEU A 142 -17.64 1.63 12.30
N ALA A 143 -18.66 0.98 12.86
CA ALA A 143 -18.58 -0.43 13.21
C ALA A 143 -18.47 -1.33 11.97
N LEU A 144 -19.25 -1.02 10.94
CA LEU A 144 -19.37 -1.80 9.71
C LEU A 144 -19.08 -0.93 8.48
N PRO A 145 -18.52 -1.49 7.40
CA PRO A 145 -18.33 -0.77 6.16
C PRO A 145 -19.64 -0.51 5.43
N ASN A 146 -19.64 0.49 4.55
CA ASN A 146 -20.80 0.91 3.76
C ASN A 146 -20.92 0.13 2.43
N THR A 147 -20.62 -1.17 2.42
CA THR A 147 -20.64 -2.01 1.21
C THR A 147 -22.06 -2.36 0.76
N ASN A 148 -23.06 -2.32 1.64
CA ASN A 148 -24.44 -2.74 1.30
C ASN A 148 -25.23 -1.66 0.52
N PRO A 149 -25.68 -1.94 -0.73
CA PRO A 149 -26.49 -1.02 -1.55
C PRO A 149 -27.82 -0.59 -0.90
N THR A 150 -28.38 -1.36 0.03
CA THR A 150 -29.62 -0.93 0.73
C THR A 150 -29.40 0.29 1.62
N SER A 151 -28.15 0.66 1.89
CA SER A 151 -27.79 1.83 2.70
C SER A 151 -27.73 3.12 1.87
N ILE A 152 -27.92 3.05 0.55
CA ILE A 152 -27.98 4.23 -0.32
C ILE A 152 -29.16 5.12 0.11
N VAL A 153 -28.89 6.41 0.29
CA VAL A 153 -29.90 7.39 0.70
C VAL A 153 -30.80 7.72 -0.49
N THR A 154 -31.92 7.01 -0.64
CA THR A 154 -32.82 7.13 -1.81
C THR A 154 -33.37 8.53 -2.07
N ALA A 155 -33.49 9.37 -1.04
CA ALA A 155 -33.94 10.75 -1.18
C ALA A 155 -32.87 11.70 -1.76
N ASN A 156 -31.58 11.34 -1.64
CA ASN A 156 -30.45 12.11 -2.16
C ASN A 156 -29.28 11.17 -2.51
N PRO A 157 -29.45 10.27 -3.52
CA PRO A 157 -28.53 9.16 -3.73
C PRO A 157 -27.17 9.60 -4.27
N PHE A 158 -27.07 10.77 -4.90
CA PHE A 158 -25.81 11.34 -5.41
C PHE A 158 -25.29 12.48 -4.53
N GLY A 159 -25.77 12.59 -3.29
CA GLY A 159 -25.22 13.49 -2.29
C GLY A 159 -25.19 14.96 -2.69
N GLN A 160 -26.27 15.48 -3.30
CA GLN A 160 -26.39 16.91 -3.58
C GLN A 160 -26.14 17.71 -2.29
N GLY A 161 -25.08 18.53 -2.29
CA GLY A 161 -24.63 19.32 -1.13
C GLY A 161 -23.80 18.58 -0.09
N LEU A 162 -23.28 17.38 -0.38
CA LEU A 162 -22.42 16.58 0.52
C LEU A 162 -20.94 16.54 0.10
N ASP A 163 -20.52 17.43 -0.81
CA ASP A 163 -19.14 17.52 -1.33
C ASP A 163 -18.56 16.16 -1.75
N LEU A 164 -19.38 15.32 -2.40
CA LEU A 164 -18.90 14.08 -3.01
C LEU A 164 -18.04 14.43 -4.24
N GLU A 165 -16.81 13.93 -4.25
CA GLU A 165 -15.86 14.16 -5.34
C GLU A 165 -16.29 13.38 -6.59
N GLU A 166 -16.53 14.10 -7.69
CA GLU A 166 -16.79 13.47 -8.98
C GLU A 166 -15.47 12.90 -9.54
N PRO A 167 -15.41 11.61 -9.86
CA PRO A 167 -14.19 10.98 -10.36
C PRO A 167 -13.70 11.59 -11.67
N ASN A 168 -12.39 11.81 -11.75
CA ASN A 168 -11.71 12.05 -13.02
C ASN A 168 -11.30 10.70 -13.64
N PHE A 169 -11.87 10.36 -14.80
CA PHE A 169 -11.65 9.06 -15.44
C PHE A 169 -11.82 9.10 -16.97
N ARG A 170 -11.23 8.10 -17.63
CA ARG A 170 -11.41 7.77 -19.05
C ARG A 170 -12.27 6.53 -19.24
N ALA A 171 -12.95 6.47 -20.38
CA ALA A 171 -13.63 5.27 -20.86
C ALA A 171 -13.03 4.89 -22.22
N ASP A 172 -12.20 3.85 -22.23
CA ASP A 172 -11.49 3.41 -23.42
C ASP A 172 -12.16 2.18 -24.03
N VAL A 173 -12.17 2.11 -25.36
CA VAL A 173 -12.53 0.88 -26.05
C VAL A 173 -11.28 0.04 -26.29
N VAL A 174 -11.28 -1.18 -25.76
CA VAL A 174 -10.16 -2.11 -25.85
C VAL A 174 -10.60 -3.42 -26.50
N SER A 175 -9.62 -4.18 -26.98
CA SER A 175 -9.82 -5.50 -27.59
C SER A 175 -9.25 -6.57 -26.65
N VAL A 176 -10.08 -7.52 -26.23
CA VAL A 176 -9.70 -8.60 -25.30
C VAL A 176 -10.12 -9.95 -25.85
N ASP A 177 -9.42 -11.01 -25.43
CA ASP A 177 -9.77 -12.41 -25.68
C ASP A 177 -9.95 -12.75 -27.19
N GLY A 178 -9.18 -12.08 -28.05
CA GLY A 178 -9.25 -12.24 -29.51
C GLY A 178 -10.44 -11.53 -30.19
N GLY A 179 -11.27 -10.81 -29.43
CA GLY A 179 -12.27 -9.91 -29.97
C GLY A 179 -11.66 -8.61 -30.52
N THR A 180 -12.51 -7.77 -31.12
CA THR A 180 -12.15 -6.44 -31.61
C THR A 180 -13.11 -5.44 -30.99
N ASN A 181 -12.58 -4.39 -30.36
CA ASN A 181 -13.36 -3.32 -29.72
C ASN A 181 -14.51 -3.86 -28.85
N ASN A 182 -14.28 -4.98 -28.17
CA ASN A 182 -15.32 -5.77 -27.50
C ASN A 182 -15.33 -5.54 -25.98
N ALA A 183 -14.66 -4.49 -25.49
CA ALA A 183 -14.68 -4.13 -24.09
C ALA A 183 -14.55 -2.62 -23.89
N VAL A 184 -15.15 -2.14 -22.80
CA VAL A 184 -14.98 -0.78 -22.28
C VAL A 184 -14.12 -0.86 -21.02
N ARG A 185 -12.98 -0.18 -21.00
CA ARG A 185 -12.10 -0.08 -19.85
C ARG A 185 -12.29 1.28 -19.18
N ILE A 186 -12.64 1.27 -17.90
CA ILE A 186 -12.78 2.48 -17.07
C ILE A 186 -11.46 2.71 -16.36
N VAL A 187 -10.85 3.87 -16.60
CA VAL A 187 -9.48 4.19 -16.18
C VAL A 187 -9.49 5.44 -15.30
N PRO A 188 -9.32 5.32 -13.97
CA PRO A 188 -9.13 6.48 -13.11
C PRO A 188 -7.88 7.29 -13.51
N LEU A 189 -8.01 8.61 -13.56
CA LEU A 189 -6.90 9.55 -13.81
C LEU A 189 -6.37 10.18 -12.51
N GLU A 190 -7.08 9.96 -11.41
CA GLU A 190 -6.67 10.22 -10.03
C GLU A 190 -7.20 9.06 -9.17
N PRO A 191 -6.57 8.76 -8.01
CA PRO A 191 -7.17 7.83 -7.05
C PRO A 191 -8.59 8.24 -6.68
N LEU A 192 -9.52 7.31 -6.79
CA LEU A 192 -10.89 7.46 -6.31
C LEU A 192 -10.90 7.67 -4.79
N ALA A 193 -11.91 8.38 -4.28
CA ALA A 193 -12.08 8.54 -2.84
C ALA A 193 -12.17 7.19 -2.14
N LYS A 194 -11.38 6.98 -1.07
CA LYS A 194 -11.33 5.73 -0.31
C LYS A 194 -12.64 5.43 0.41
N GLY A 195 -12.99 4.15 0.56
CA GLY A 195 -14.23 3.72 1.24
C GLY A 195 -15.53 4.21 0.61
N GLN A 196 -15.47 4.83 -0.58
CA GLN A 196 -16.60 5.43 -1.28
C GLN A 196 -17.30 4.39 -2.16
N LYS A 197 -18.63 4.42 -2.17
CA LYS A 197 -19.44 3.62 -3.09
C LYS A 197 -19.66 4.39 -4.39
N TYR A 198 -19.52 3.70 -5.52
CA TYR A 198 -19.79 4.23 -6.85
C TYR A 198 -20.85 3.41 -7.59
N LEU A 199 -21.58 4.09 -8.48
CA LEU A 199 -22.46 3.51 -9.48
C LEU A 199 -21.77 3.60 -10.84
N VAL A 200 -21.59 2.45 -11.50
CA VAL A 200 -21.15 2.37 -12.90
C VAL A 200 -22.38 2.30 -13.79
N ILE A 201 -22.41 3.12 -14.84
CA ILE A 201 -23.50 3.16 -15.81
C ILE A 201 -22.91 3.11 -17.22
N VAL A 202 -23.40 2.18 -18.05
CA VAL A 202 -23.22 2.22 -19.51
C VAL A 202 -24.59 2.35 -20.14
N THR A 203 -24.78 3.37 -20.99
CA THR A 203 -26.07 3.70 -21.60
C THR A 203 -26.29 2.96 -22.92
N ASP A 204 -27.54 2.89 -23.37
CA ASP A 204 -27.92 2.43 -24.71
C ASP A 204 -27.45 3.35 -25.86
N ASP A 205 -27.02 4.58 -25.56
CA ASP A 205 -26.32 5.44 -26.54
C ASP A 205 -24.94 4.90 -26.96
N VAL A 206 -24.36 3.95 -26.22
CA VAL A 206 -23.25 3.15 -26.75
C VAL A 206 -23.81 2.26 -27.85
N VAL A 207 -23.19 2.25 -29.03
CA VAL A 207 -23.67 1.46 -30.17
C VAL A 207 -22.66 0.40 -30.58
N GLY A 208 -23.17 -0.73 -31.06
CA GLY A 208 -22.35 -1.71 -31.76
C GLY A 208 -21.78 -1.14 -33.07
N ALA A 209 -20.75 -1.77 -33.63
CA ALA A 209 -20.14 -1.38 -34.92
C ALA A 209 -21.14 -1.39 -36.09
N ASN A 210 -22.30 -2.05 -35.92
CA ASN A 210 -23.41 -2.05 -36.87
C ASN A 210 -24.39 -0.87 -36.71
N GLY A 211 -24.12 0.06 -35.79
CA GLY A 211 -24.92 1.26 -35.54
C GLY A 211 -26.19 1.04 -34.70
N LYS A 212 -26.38 -0.14 -34.10
CA LYS A 212 -27.49 -0.40 -33.19
C LYS A 212 -27.10 -0.07 -31.74
N PRO A 213 -28.00 0.57 -30.95
CA PRO A 213 -27.87 0.68 -29.50
C PRO A 213 -27.57 -0.66 -28.84
N ILE A 214 -26.72 -0.66 -27.81
CA ILE A 214 -26.57 -1.83 -26.95
C ILE A 214 -27.82 -2.02 -26.08
N GLU A 215 -28.03 -3.23 -25.60
CA GLU A 215 -29.13 -3.56 -24.68
C GLU A 215 -28.59 -4.23 -23.41
N ARG A 216 -29.41 -4.26 -22.35
CA ARG A 216 -29.13 -5.09 -21.17
C ARG A 216 -28.92 -6.54 -21.55
N SER A 217 -28.05 -7.23 -20.80
CA SER A 217 -27.86 -8.66 -20.97
C SER A 217 -29.16 -9.42 -20.73
N THR A 218 -29.35 -10.53 -21.43
CA THR A 218 -30.58 -11.32 -21.28
C THR A 218 -30.68 -11.97 -19.90
N GLN A 219 -29.54 -12.28 -19.28
CA GLN A 219 -29.45 -12.85 -17.92
C GLN A 219 -29.83 -11.82 -16.85
N ASP A 220 -29.40 -10.57 -16.99
CA ASP A 220 -29.82 -9.49 -16.10
C ASP A 220 -31.33 -9.23 -16.21
N LEU A 221 -31.85 -9.05 -17.43
CA LEU A 221 -33.29 -8.89 -17.67
C LEU A 221 -34.10 -10.05 -17.08
N ALA A 222 -33.66 -11.29 -17.29
CA ALA A 222 -34.34 -12.46 -16.77
C ALA A 222 -34.38 -12.49 -15.24
N LEU A 223 -33.33 -12.01 -14.57
CA LEU A 223 -33.23 -12.02 -13.11
C LEU A 223 -33.95 -10.82 -12.47
N ALA A 224 -33.69 -9.62 -12.98
CA ALA A 224 -34.26 -8.37 -12.48
C ALA A 224 -35.77 -8.27 -12.76
N ASP A 225 -36.21 -8.59 -13.98
CA ASP A 225 -37.59 -8.32 -14.43
C ASP A 225 -38.44 -9.58 -14.53
N GLY A 226 -37.80 -10.74 -14.67
CA GLY A 226 -38.46 -12.04 -14.74
C GLY A 226 -39.00 -12.56 -13.39
N VAL A 227 -39.70 -13.70 -13.47
CA VAL A 227 -40.15 -14.46 -12.30
C VAL A 227 -38.97 -15.30 -11.81
N LEU A 228 -38.64 -15.18 -10.51
CA LEU A 228 -37.53 -15.92 -9.93
C LEU A 228 -37.83 -17.42 -9.92
N GLY A 229 -36.96 -18.20 -10.55
CA GLY A 229 -36.95 -19.66 -10.43
C GLY A 229 -36.50 -20.14 -9.05
N ASN A 230 -35.76 -19.30 -8.31
CA ASN A 230 -35.29 -19.57 -6.95
C ASN A 230 -35.51 -18.33 -6.07
N ALA A 231 -36.33 -18.48 -5.02
CA ALA A 231 -36.64 -17.40 -4.08
C ALA A 231 -35.40 -16.83 -3.36
N ALA A 232 -34.32 -17.61 -3.26
CA ALA A 232 -33.06 -17.17 -2.69
C ALA A 232 -32.47 -15.96 -3.45
N LEU A 233 -32.74 -15.85 -4.75
CA LEU A 233 -32.23 -14.75 -5.60
C LEU A 233 -33.00 -13.42 -5.44
N SER A 234 -33.97 -13.34 -4.52
CA SER A 234 -34.77 -12.12 -4.30
C SER A 234 -33.92 -10.88 -3.98
N ASN A 235 -32.82 -11.06 -3.25
CA ASN A 235 -31.95 -9.95 -2.89
C ASN A 235 -31.07 -9.51 -4.06
N VAL A 236 -30.55 -10.46 -4.84
CA VAL A 236 -29.82 -10.16 -6.08
C VAL A 236 -30.72 -9.40 -7.04
N LYS A 237 -31.96 -9.87 -7.24
CA LYS A 237 -32.99 -9.16 -8.01
C LYS A 237 -33.20 -7.73 -7.50
N THR A 238 -33.31 -7.54 -6.18
CA THR A 238 -33.49 -6.21 -5.58
C THR A 238 -32.29 -5.30 -5.85
N ILE A 239 -31.05 -5.80 -5.73
CA ILE A 239 -29.82 -5.04 -6.01
C ILE A 239 -29.79 -4.60 -7.48
N LEU A 240 -30.13 -5.49 -8.42
CA LEU A 240 -30.19 -5.18 -9.85
C LEU A 240 -31.24 -4.11 -10.14
N GLN A 241 -32.46 -4.28 -9.60
CA GLN A 241 -33.53 -3.30 -9.77
C GLN A 241 -33.19 -1.93 -9.16
N VAL A 242 -32.54 -1.90 -8.00
CA VAL A 242 -32.11 -0.64 -7.37
C VAL A 242 -31.02 0.02 -8.19
N SER A 243 -30.04 -0.72 -8.69
CA SER A 243 -28.95 -0.18 -9.50
C SER A 243 -29.47 0.42 -10.82
N ASP A 244 -30.36 -0.30 -11.50
CA ASP A 244 -31.02 0.18 -12.72
C ASP A 244 -31.92 1.39 -12.46
N GLN A 245 -32.71 1.39 -11.38
CA GLN A 245 -33.53 2.56 -10.99
C GLN A 245 -32.68 3.80 -10.67
N LEU A 246 -31.55 3.63 -9.99
CA LEU A 246 -30.62 4.71 -9.69
C LEU A 246 -29.99 5.27 -10.97
N ALA A 247 -29.54 4.38 -11.87
CA ALA A 247 -28.94 4.75 -13.14
C ALA A 247 -29.95 5.52 -14.02
N ASN A 248 -31.13 4.96 -14.25
CA ASN A 248 -32.18 5.61 -15.05
C ASN A 248 -32.69 6.91 -14.41
N GLY A 249 -32.78 6.96 -13.09
CA GLY A 249 -33.12 8.19 -12.37
C GLY A 249 -32.07 9.30 -12.56
N PHE A 250 -30.78 8.93 -12.55
CA PHE A 250 -29.69 9.83 -12.86
C PHE A 250 -29.74 10.33 -14.31
N LEU A 251 -29.84 9.42 -15.29
CA LEU A 251 -29.88 9.75 -16.71
C LEU A 251 -31.06 10.67 -17.06
N ALA A 252 -32.24 10.40 -16.48
CA ALA A 252 -33.40 11.25 -16.63
C ALA A 252 -33.18 12.65 -16.04
N ALA A 253 -32.54 12.77 -14.88
CA ALA A 253 -32.20 14.04 -14.27
C ALA A 253 -31.12 14.82 -15.04
N ALA A 254 -30.16 14.11 -15.65
CA ALA A 254 -29.14 14.67 -16.53
C ALA A 254 -29.70 15.06 -17.91
N GLY A 255 -30.90 14.60 -18.26
CA GLY A 255 -31.57 14.94 -19.52
C GLY A 255 -30.93 14.29 -20.74
N THR A 256 -30.30 13.13 -20.59
CA THR A 256 -29.62 12.43 -21.69
C THR A 256 -30.61 11.87 -22.71
N GLY A 257 -31.78 11.41 -22.25
CA GLY A 257 -32.80 10.76 -23.08
C GLY A 257 -32.53 9.27 -23.34
N SER A 258 -31.43 8.74 -22.80
CA SER A 258 -30.97 7.35 -22.88
C SER A 258 -31.38 6.53 -21.64
N GLU A 259 -31.30 5.20 -21.76
CA GLU A 259 -31.55 4.23 -20.68
C GLU A 259 -30.26 3.46 -20.33
N SER A 260 -30.19 2.87 -19.13
CA SER A 260 -29.05 2.03 -18.75
C SER A 260 -29.07 0.67 -19.43
N ALA A 261 -27.99 0.33 -20.13
CA ALA A 261 -27.72 -1.00 -20.66
C ALA A 261 -26.88 -1.86 -19.68
N LEU A 262 -26.12 -1.22 -18.79
CA LEU A 262 -25.46 -1.86 -17.66
C LEU A 262 -25.45 -0.92 -16.46
N ALA A 263 -25.82 -1.41 -15.28
CA ALA A 263 -25.73 -0.68 -14.03
C ALA A 263 -25.35 -1.62 -12.88
N TYR A 264 -24.31 -1.27 -12.14
CA TYR A 264 -23.91 -1.99 -10.91
C TYR A 264 -23.11 -1.07 -9.98
N THR A 265 -23.00 -1.44 -8.71
CA THR A 265 -22.24 -0.68 -7.71
C THR A 265 -20.95 -1.38 -7.31
N PHE A 266 -19.95 -0.59 -6.94
CA PHE A 266 -18.76 -1.05 -6.25
C PHE A 266 -18.34 -0.11 -5.13
N THR A 267 -17.58 -0.63 -4.17
CA THR A 267 -17.03 0.15 -3.05
C THR A 267 -15.52 0.09 -3.08
N THR A 268 -14.86 1.23 -3.12
CA THR A 268 -13.38 1.29 -3.02
C THR A 268 -12.94 0.87 -1.62
N ASN A 269 -11.77 0.25 -1.48
CA ASN A 269 -11.16 -0.07 -0.20
C ASN A 269 -10.78 1.20 0.59
N SER A 270 -10.48 1.04 1.87
CA SER A 270 -9.86 2.08 2.70
C SER A 270 -8.54 1.61 3.29
N ASP A 271 -7.80 0.77 2.55
CA ASP A 271 -6.67 0.03 3.09
C ASP A 271 -5.45 0.91 3.42
N THR A 272 -5.41 2.16 2.91
CA THR A 272 -4.45 3.17 3.37
C THR A 272 -4.56 3.47 4.87
N ASP A 273 -5.70 3.16 5.49
CA ASP A 273 -5.90 3.27 6.94
C ASP A 273 -5.01 2.32 7.74
N VAL A 274 -4.51 1.23 7.13
CA VAL A 274 -3.58 0.30 7.80
C VAL A 274 -2.30 1.04 8.22
N LEU A 275 -1.64 1.73 7.28
CA LEU A 275 -0.40 2.44 7.60
C LEU A 275 -0.66 3.71 8.40
N ARG A 276 -1.82 4.36 8.24
CA ARG A 276 -2.23 5.48 9.10
C ARG A 276 -2.43 5.03 10.55
N ALA A 277 -3.02 3.85 10.77
CA ALA A 277 -3.19 3.26 12.11
C ALA A 277 -1.86 2.81 12.70
N MET A 278 -0.93 2.30 11.89
CA MET A 278 0.44 1.98 12.32
C MET A 278 1.24 3.23 12.71
N MET A 279 0.95 4.39 12.11
CA MET A 279 1.56 5.67 12.49
C MET A 279 0.93 6.26 13.75
N ALA A 280 -0.40 6.28 13.85
CA ALA A 280 -1.13 6.90 14.95
C ALA A 280 -2.40 6.11 15.32
N PRO A 281 -2.28 5.00 16.06
CA PRO A 281 -3.42 4.11 16.34
C PRO A 281 -4.54 4.78 17.14
N ALA A 282 -4.20 5.78 17.97
CA ALA A 282 -5.17 6.56 18.74
C ALA A 282 -6.22 7.26 17.85
N ALA A 283 -5.87 7.67 16.62
CA ALA A 283 -6.80 8.29 15.67
C ALA A 283 -7.94 7.34 15.27
N PHE A 284 -7.74 6.03 15.42
CA PHE A 284 -8.69 4.98 15.06
C PHE A 284 -9.41 4.38 16.28
N GLY A 285 -9.16 4.89 17.49
CA GLY A 285 -9.74 4.38 18.73
C GLY A 285 -11.27 4.44 18.75
N GLN A 286 -11.88 5.47 18.15
CA GLN A 286 -13.35 5.56 18.04
C GLN A 286 -13.93 4.44 17.17
N ALA A 287 -13.33 4.20 16.00
CA ALA A 287 -13.78 3.14 15.08
C ALA A 287 -13.59 1.76 15.73
N LEU A 288 -12.43 1.50 16.34
CA LEU A 288 -12.17 0.29 17.11
C LEU A 288 -13.20 0.09 18.22
N GLY A 289 -13.50 1.15 18.99
CA GLY A 289 -14.47 1.08 20.07
C GLY A 289 -15.89 0.76 19.60
N GLN A 290 -16.30 1.32 18.46
CA GLN A 290 -17.58 0.99 17.84
C GLN A 290 -17.63 -0.46 17.33
N LYS A 291 -16.52 -0.99 16.80
CA LYS A 291 -16.41 -2.40 16.38
C LYS A 291 -16.52 -3.35 17.58
N VAL A 292 -15.81 -3.06 18.67
CA VAL A 292 -15.89 -3.84 19.92
C VAL A 292 -17.32 -3.83 20.47
N GLY A 293 -17.94 -2.65 20.59
CA GLY A 293 -19.31 -2.53 21.08
C GLY A 293 -20.31 -3.27 20.21
N PHE A 294 -20.25 -3.11 18.89
CA PHE A 294 -21.12 -3.81 17.95
C PHE A 294 -20.95 -5.34 18.03
N THR A 295 -19.71 -5.83 18.03
CA THR A 295 -19.45 -7.28 18.06
C THR A 295 -19.79 -7.92 19.39
N ALA A 296 -19.72 -7.20 20.51
CA ALA A 296 -20.23 -7.66 21.80
C ALA A 296 -21.76 -7.90 21.76
N LEU A 297 -22.51 -6.95 21.20
CA LEU A 297 -23.97 -7.09 21.05
C LEU A 297 -24.33 -8.22 20.09
N LEU A 298 -23.61 -8.31 18.97
CA LEU A 298 -23.84 -9.36 17.98
C LEU A 298 -23.54 -10.76 18.57
N LYS A 299 -22.49 -10.88 19.40
CA LYS A 299 -22.15 -12.12 20.09
C LYS A 299 -23.25 -12.58 21.05
N ALA A 300 -23.81 -11.69 21.86
CA ALA A 300 -24.91 -12.04 22.77
C ALA A 300 -26.12 -12.66 22.04
N VAL A 301 -26.43 -12.14 20.85
CA VAL A 301 -27.47 -12.71 19.98
C VAL A 301 -27.01 -14.04 19.38
N ARG A 302 -25.78 -14.10 18.87
CA ARG A 302 -25.21 -15.29 18.23
C ARG A 302 -25.16 -16.51 19.15
N ASP A 303 -24.80 -16.33 20.42
CA ASP A 303 -24.72 -17.43 21.38
C ASP A 303 -26.09 -18.09 21.62
N ASN A 304 -27.17 -17.31 21.53
CA ASN A 304 -28.54 -17.80 21.65
C ASN A 304 -29.13 -18.29 20.33
N TYR A 305 -28.59 -17.85 19.19
CA TYR A 305 -29.06 -18.19 17.84
C TYR A 305 -27.91 -18.66 16.92
N PRO A 306 -27.19 -19.75 17.25
CA PRO A 306 -25.95 -20.13 16.59
C PRO A 306 -26.10 -20.60 15.14
N SER A 307 -27.32 -20.93 14.70
CA SER A 307 -27.60 -21.35 13.32
C SER A 307 -27.86 -20.18 12.37
N LEU A 308 -27.90 -18.94 12.88
CA LEU A 308 -28.16 -17.77 12.05
C LEU A 308 -26.85 -17.27 11.42
N ASN A 309 -26.91 -16.91 10.15
CA ASN A 309 -25.80 -16.22 9.48
C ASN A 309 -25.73 -14.73 9.90
N PHE A 310 -24.67 -14.03 9.51
CA PHE A 310 -24.45 -12.63 9.89
C PHE A 310 -25.65 -11.73 9.57
N SER A 311 -26.24 -11.91 8.39
CA SER A 311 -27.41 -11.16 7.92
C SER A 311 -28.65 -11.36 8.79
N GLN A 312 -28.90 -12.61 9.20
CA GLN A 312 -29.99 -12.98 10.08
C GLN A 312 -29.72 -12.52 11.52
N LEU A 313 -28.47 -12.61 11.99
CA LEU A 313 -28.05 -12.16 13.32
C LEU A 313 -28.21 -10.66 13.50
N THR A 314 -27.81 -9.85 12.50
CA THR A 314 -27.98 -8.39 12.55
C THR A 314 -29.45 -7.97 12.52
N THR A 315 -30.29 -8.70 11.77
CA THR A 315 -31.75 -8.51 11.80
C THR A 315 -32.29 -8.86 13.20
N LYS A 316 -31.89 -10.02 13.75
CA LYS A 316 -32.34 -10.49 15.05
C LYS A 316 -31.89 -9.59 16.19
N LEU A 317 -30.69 -9.02 16.09
CA LEU A 317 -30.19 -8.01 17.03
C LEU A 317 -31.11 -6.79 17.09
N GLY A 318 -31.56 -6.26 15.94
CA GLY A 318 -32.49 -5.15 15.90
C GLY A 318 -33.83 -5.48 16.58
N GLU A 319 -34.40 -6.65 16.29
CA GLU A 319 -35.64 -7.13 16.94
C GLU A 319 -35.48 -7.22 18.46
N LEU A 320 -34.38 -7.83 18.93
CA LEU A 320 -34.13 -8.02 20.36
C LEU A 320 -33.84 -6.70 21.08
N GLN A 321 -33.26 -5.70 20.40
CA GLN A 321 -33.10 -4.35 20.95
C GLN A 321 -34.45 -3.66 21.17
N GLU A 322 -35.40 -3.82 20.25
CA GLU A 322 -36.77 -3.32 20.44
C GLU A 322 -37.47 -4.03 21.60
N VAL A 323 -37.30 -5.35 21.72
CA VAL A 323 -37.84 -6.12 22.86
C VAL A 323 -37.21 -5.68 24.19
N ALA A 324 -35.88 -5.50 24.22
CA ALA A 324 -35.16 -5.04 25.41
C ALA A 324 -35.65 -3.66 25.87
N ALA A 325 -35.82 -2.72 24.94
CA ALA A 325 -36.39 -1.40 25.22
C ALA A 325 -37.84 -1.51 25.72
N GLY A 326 -38.62 -2.41 25.12
CA GLY A 326 -40.00 -2.67 25.51
C GLY A 326 -40.15 -3.22 26.93
N LEU A 327 -39.28 -4.15 27.34
CA LEU A 327 -39.21 -4.69 28.71
C LEU A 327 -38.79 -3.60 29.71
N GLN A 328 -37.74 -2.82 29.41
CA GLN A 328 -37.28 -1.73 30.27
C GLN A 328 -38.34 -0.62 30.43
N GLY A 329 -39.10 -0.35 29.37
CA GLY A 329 -40.20 0.62 29.36
C GLY A 329 -41.53 0.08 29.89
N GLY A 330 -41.62 -1.21 30.24
CA GLY A 330 -42.85 -1.85 30.73
C GLY A 330 -43.96 -2.00 29.69
N THR A 331 -43.62 -1.94 28.40
CA THR A 331 -44.56 -2.09 27.27
C THR A 331 -44.68 -3.53 26.75
N ILE A 332 -43.73 -4.39 27.15
CA ILE A 332 -43.73 -5.84 26.89
C ILE A 332 -43.65 -6.54 28.25
N ASP A 333 -44.47 -7.58 28.48
CA ASP A 333 -44.35 -8.42 29.67
C ASP A 333 -43.35 -9.55 29.40
N GLN A 334 -42.53 -9.88 30.40
CA GLN A 334 -41.59 -11.00 30.33
C GLN A 334 -42.29 -12.33 30.02
N SER A 335 -43.55 -12.50 30.45
CA SER A 335 -44.33 -13.71 30.17
C SER A 335 -44.69 -13.91 28.70
N ASP A 336 -44.58 -12.86 27.88
CA ASP A 336 -44.92 -12.89 26.46
C ASP A 336 -43.77 -13.41 25.58
N LEU A 337 -42.58 -13.60 26.16
CA LEU A 337 -41.37 -14.02 25.45
C LEU A 337 -41.14 -15.54 25.57
N THR A 338 -40.60 -16.14 24.51
CA THR A 338 -40.07 -17.51 24.62
C THR A 338 -38.85 -17.56 25.54
N ALA A 339 -38.54 -18.74 26.09
CA ALA A 339 -37.36 -18.91 26.94
C ALA A 339 -36.04 -18.53 26.21
N GLN A 340 -35.95 -18.82 24.91
CA GLN A 340 -34.80 -18.46 24.07
C GLN A 340 -34.71 -16.93 23.87
N GLU A 341 -35.82 -16.26 23.57
CA GLU A 341 -35.85 -14.79 23.43
C GLU A 341 -35.52 -14.11 24.75
N LEU A 342 -36.05 -14.60 25.87
CA LEU A 342 -35.74 -14.07 27.18
C LEU A 342 -34.25 -14.22 27.53
N SER A 343 -33.65 -15.38 27.22
CA SER A 343 -32.21 -15.61 27.38
C SER A 343 -31.40 -14.62 26.54
N ALA A 344 -31.74 -14.51 25.25
CA ALA A 344 -31.06 -13.60 24.32
C ALA A 344 -31.17 -12.13 24.72
N VAL A 345 -32.33 -11.68 25.20
CA VAL A 345 -32.50 -10.30 25.70
C VAL A 345 -31.73 -10.09 27.00
N THR A 346 -31.67 -11.11 27.87
CA THR A 346 -30.88 -11.04 29.12
C THR A 346 -29.40 -10.88 28.81
N ASP A 347 -28.85 -11.69 27.91
CA ASP A 347 -27.45 -11.62 27.48
C ASP A 347 -27.15 -10.32 26.75
N LEU A 348 -28.08 -9.83 25.91
CA LEU A 348 -27.97 -8.55 25.23
C LEU A 348 -27.91 -7.37 26.23
N LEU A 349 -28.76 -7.40 27.26
CA LEU A 349 -28.75 -6.39 28.32
C LEU A 349 -27.46 -6.45 29.15
N ALA A 350 -26.92 -7.64 29.41
CA ALA A 350 -25.63 -7.80 30.06
C ALA A 350 -24.49 -7.23 29.20
N ALA A 351 -24.47 -7.53 27.90
CA ALA A 351 -23.49 -6.98 26.96
C ALA A 351 -23.54 -5.43 26.91
N LEU A 352 -24.74 -4.84 26.95
CA LEU A 352 -24.91 -3.37 27.02
C LEU A 352 -24.39 -2.74 28.31
N GLN A 353 -24.32 -3.50 29.40
CA GLN A 353 -23.76 -3.03 30.68
C GLN A 353 -22.24 -3.19 30.76
N THR A 354 -21.70 -4.22 30.12
CA THR A 354 -20.25 -4.51 30.13
C THR A 354 -19.52 -3.73 29.04
N ALA A 355 -19.96 -3.83 27.78
CA ALA A 355 -19.31 -3.22 26.62
C ALA A 355 -19.81 -1.78 26.37
N THR A 356 -19.82 -0.96 27.42
CA THR A 356 -20.24 0.46 27.28
C THR A 356 -19.18 1.26 26.52
N PRO A 357 -19.58 2.33 25.79
CA PRO A 357 -18.62 3.22 25.12
C PRO A 357 -17.54 3.76 26.07
N THR A 358 -17.89 4.03 27.32
CA THR A 358 -16.94 4.50 28.35
C THR A 358 -15.96 3.39 28.76
N ALA A 359 -16.44 2.17 29.03
CA ALA A 359 -15.56 1.07 29.41
C ALA A 359 -14.57 0.73 28.29
N ILE A 360 -15.06 0.65 27.05
CA ILE A 360 -14.23 0.41 25.87
C ILE A 360 -13.25 1.55 25.64
N GLY A 361 -13.73 2.80 25.74
CA GLY A 361 -12.89 3.99 25.61
C GLY A 361 -11.78 4.09 26.66
N ASN A 362 -11.97 3.49 27.83
CA ASN A 362 -10.93 3.40 28.87
C ASN A 362 -9.98 2.21 28.65
N ALA A 363 -10.44 1.14 27.98
CA ALA A 363 -9.62 -0.04 27.71
C ALA A 363 -8.62 0.19 26.58
N ILE A 364 -9.05 0.83 25.47
CA ILE A 364 -8.21 1.03 24.28
C ILE A 364 -6.88 1.75 24.57
N PRO A 365 -6.82 2.84 25.36
CA PRO A 365 -5.56 3.54 25.63
C PRO A 365 -4.48 2.67 26.28
N ALA A 366 -4.85 1.65 27.06
CA ALA A 366 -3.89 0.74 27.70
C ALA A 366 -3.19 -0.18 26.69
N GLU A 367 -3.78 -0.37 25.51
CA GLU A 367 -3.24 -1.22 24.46
C GLU A 367 -2.27 -0.49 23.52
N ILE A 368 -2.25 0.85 23.54
CA ILE A 368 -1.36 1.66 22.71
C ILE A 368 0.09 1.49 23.14
N GLY A 369 0.95 1.10 22.19
CA GLY A 369 2.34 0.73 22.44
C GLY A 369 2.54 -0.71 22.90
N ASN A 370 1.45 -1.46 23.17
CA ASN A 370 1.46 -2.87 23.54
C ASN A 370 0.95 -3.74 22.37
N THR A 371 -0.36 -3.87 22.23
CA THR A 371 -1.01 -4.62 21.13
C THR A 371 -1.49 -3.72 19.98
N LEU A 372 -1.58 -2.40 20.22
CA LEU A 372 -1.75 -1.36 19.21
C LEU A 372 -0.40 -0.68 18.95
N HIS A 373 0.26 -1.08 17.88
CA HIS A 373 1.60 -0.62 17.56
C HIS A 373 1.63 0.83 17.06
N MET A 374 2.72 1.52 17.37
CA MET A 374 3.03 2.87 16.89
C MET A 374 4.55 3.03 16.77
N PRO A 375 5.07 3.99 15.98
CA PRO A 375 6.49 4.28 15.98
C PRO A 375 6.90 4.81 17.35
N VAL A 376 8.00 4.29 17.88
CA VAL A 376 8.66 4.72 19.13
C VAL A 376 10.16 4.55 18.97
N PRO A 377 11.00 5.28 19.73
CA PRO A 377 12.43 5.01 19.76
C PRO A 377 12.73 3.54 20.09
N ARG A 378 13.62 2.93 19.31
CA ARG A 378 13.96 1.51 19.39
C ARG A 378 15.37 1.29 19.94
N PRO A 379 15.62 0.11 20.55
CA PRO A 379 16.97 -0.31 20.90
C PRO A 379 17.91 -0.26 19.70
N SER A 380 19.09 0.31 19.90
CA SER A 380 20.15 0.37 18.88
C SER A 380 21.52 0.27 19.52
N PHE A 381 22.49 -0.25 18.78
CA PHE A 381 23.90 -0.27 19.17
C PHE A 381 24.77 -0.04 17.95
N PHE A 382 25.80 0.79 18.10
CA PHE A 382 26.77 1.07 17.05
C PHE A 382 28.15 0.59 17.50
N TYR A 383 28.99 0.14 16.56
CA TYR A 383 30.37 -0.24 16.81
C TYR A 383 31.29 1.00 16.86
N GLU A 384 32.57 0.78 17.19
CA GLU A 384 33.55 1.87 17.10
C GLU A 384 33.59 2.44 15.68
N LYS A 385 33.73 3.76 15.59
CA LYS A 385 33.82 4.44 14.31
C LYS A 385 35.04 3.99 13.51
N THR A 386 34.92 3.99 12.19
CA THR A 386 36.05 3.90 11.25
C THR A 386 36.08 5.12 10.35
N GLU A 387 37.24 5.49 9.82
CA GLU A 387 37.31 6.57 8.82
C GLU A 387 36.82 6.07 7.46
N ALA A 388 36.04 6.87 6.73
CA ALA A 388 35.54 6.50 5.41
C ALA A 388 36.68 6.24 4.40
N ALA A 389 37.83 6.91 4.58
CA ALA A 389 39.04 6.67 3.81
C ALA A 389 39.58 5.22 3.89
N ASN A 390 39.16 4.45 4.90
CA ASN A 390 39.56 3.05 5.08
C ASN A 390 38.61 2.04 4.40
N LEU A 391 37.49 2.49 3.83
CA LEU A 391 36.57 1.61 3.11
C LEU A 391 37.23 1.10 1.82
N ALA A 392 37.01 -0.18 1.49
CA ALA A 392 37.66 -0.84 0.36
C ALA A 392 37.44 -0.11 -0.97
N THR A 393 36.22 0.36 -1.24
CA THR A 393 35.92 1.16 -2.44
C THR A 393 36.71 2.46 -2.48
N VAL A 394 36.81 3.19 -1.36
CA VAL A 394 37.53 4.48 -1.30
C VAL A 394 39.04 4.26 -1.48
N GLN A 395 39.61 3.22 -0.87
CA GLN A 395 41.01 2.86 -1.09
C GLN A 395 41.29 2.49 -2.55
N GLY A 396 40.38 1.73 -3.18
CA GLY A 396 40.46 1.38 -4.60
C GLY A 396 40.44 2.62 -5.51
N LEU A 397 39.58 3.59 -5.21
CA LEU A 397 39.54 4.89 -5.91
C LEU A 397 40.84 5.68 -5.69
N ALA A 398 41.32 5.77 -4.46
CA ALA A 398 42.54 6.52 -4.12
C ALA A 398 43.80 5.98 -4.83
N LEU A 399 43.86 4.66 -5.06
CA LEU A 399 44.93 4.02 -5.84
C LEU A 399 44.89 4.38 -7.33
N GLN A 400 43.70 4.67 -7.87
CA GLN A 400 43.51 5.07 -9.26
C GLN A 400 43.73 6.57 -9.44
N ASP A 401 43.10 7.38 -8.58
CA ASP A 401 43.19 8.84 -8.56
C ASP A 401 43.03 9.37 -7.12
N PRO A 402 44.12 9.79 -6.45
CA PRO A 402 44.06 10.34 -5.10
C PRO A 402 43.42 11.73 -5.04
N THR A 403 43.18 12.37 -6.19
CA THR A 403 42.50 13.67 -6.29
C THR A 403 41.00 13.54 -6.58
N ASN A 404 40.48 12.31 -6.66
CA ASN A 404 39.06 12.05 -6.80
C ASN A 404 38.25 12.72 -5.68
N ASP A 405 37.12 13.34 -6.02
CA ASP A 405 36.31 14.10 -5.06
C ASP A 405 35.79 13.24 -3.90
N ILE A 406 35.45 11.97 -4.14
CA ILE A 406 35.00 11.04 -3.09
C ILE A 406 36.15 10.71 -2.15
N VAL A 407 37.36 10.49 -2.69
CA VAL A 407 38.56 10.21 -1.88
C VAL A 407 38.89 11.42 -0.99
N THR A 408 38.79 12.63 -1.55
CA THR A 408 39.04 13.86 -0.80
C THR A 408 37.98 14.06 0.29
N ALA A 409 36.70 13.88 -0.03
CA ALA A 409 35.59 14.01 0.91
C ALA A 409 35.66 12.96 2.04
N ALA A 410 36.10 11.74 1.74
CA ALA A 410 36.20 10.66 2.73
C ALA A 410 37.20 10.93 3.86
N ALA A 411 38.10 11.90 3.72
CA ALA A 411 38.99 12.34 4.80
C ALA A 411 38.26 13.07 5.94
N ASP A 412 37.06 13.59 5.67
CA ASP A 412 36.25 14.37 6.60
C ASP A 412 34.99 13.60 7.06
N VAL A 413 34.94 12.28 6.88
CA VAL A 413 33.76 11.44 7.14
C VAL A 413 34.12 10.20 7.95
N GLN A 414 33.31 9.93 8.97
CA GLN A 414 33.38 8.76 9.85
C GLN A 414 32.20 7.83 9.60
N VAL A 415 32.44 6.53 9.71
CA VAL A 415 31.47 5.47 9.44
C VAL A 415 31.20 4.71 10.72
N HIS A 416 29.92 4.57 11.06
CA HIS A 416 29.46 3.79 12.21
C HIS A 416 28.57 2.67 11.68
N GLN A 417 29.02 1.43 11.79
CA GLN A 417 28.17 0.25 11.54
C GLN A 417 27.49 -0.13 12.85
N GLY A 418 26.25 -0.60 12.79
CA GLY A 418 25.49 -0.96 13.97
C GLY A 418 24.24 -1.74 13.64
N ALA A 419 23.35 -1.84 14.61
CA ALA A 419 22.07 -2.51 14.46
C ALA A 419 20.95 -1.81 15.25
N ILE A 420 19.72 -2.01 14.81
CA ILE A 420 18.50 -1.51 15.44
C ILE A 420 17.43 -2.61 15.48
N THR A 421 16.69 -2.71 16.59
CA THR A 421 15.56 -3.65 16.71
C THR A 421 14.27 -3.05 16.17
N LEU A 422 13.63 -3.71 15.21
CA LEU A 422 12.38 -3.28 14.60
C LEU A 422 11.26 -4.29 14.86
N PRO A 423 9.99 -3.84 14.98
CA PRO A 423 8.85 -4.75 15.03
C PRO A 423 8.65 -5.41 13.67
N TYR A 424 8.36 -6.71 13.66
CA TYR A 424 8.18 -7.47 12.44
C TYR A 424 6.79 -8.14 12.41
N PHE A 425 6.02 -7.77 11.41
CA PHE A 425 4.62 -8.19 11.20
C PHE A 425 4.48 -9.27 10.13
N GLN A 426 5.52 -9.45 9.33
CA GLN A 426 5.65 -10.60 8.44
C GLN A 426 6.06 -11.86 9.22
N SER A 427 6.05 -13.01 8.54
CA SER A 427 6.53 -14.27 9.11
C SER A 427 8.05 -14.36 9.00
N LEU A 428 8.71 -14.84 10.06
CA LEU A 428 10.10 -15.27 9.96
C LEU A 428 10.22 -16.47 9.00
N PRO A 429 11.39 -16.68 8.37
CA PRO A 429 11.57 -17.69 7.32
C PRO A 429 11.21 -19.14 7.72
N GLY A 430 11.42 -19.50 9.00
CA GLY A 430 11.41 -20.89 9.44
C GLY A 430 12.59 -21.69 8.85
N GLU A 431 12.60 -23.01 9.03
CA GLU A 431 13.72 -23.86 8.59
C GLU A 431 13.90 -23.90 7.06
N THR A 432 12.82 -23.79 6.30
CA THR A 432 12.81 -23.95 4.84
C THR A 432 12.73 -22.63 4.07
N GLY A 433 12.60 -21.50 4.76
CA GLY A 433 12.35 -20.21 4.12
C GLY A 433 10.89 -19.95 3.74
N ALA A 434 10.00 -20.94 3.89
CA ALA A 434 8.60 -20.84 3.45
C ALA A 434 7.85 -19.63 4.06
N GLY A 435 8.22 -19.19 5.27
CA GLY A 435 7.61 -18.03 5.90
C GLY A 435 7.84 -16.73 5.12
N ILE A 436 8.92 -16.62 4.34
CA ILE A 436 9.23 -15.43 3.53
C ILE A 436 8.18 -15.24 2.42
N VAL A 437 7.77 -16.32 1.77
CA VAL A 437 6.89 -16.27 0.60
C VAL A 437 5.42 -16.56 0.89
N THR A 438 5.12 -17.22 2.02
CA THR A 438 3.73 -17.50 2.45
C THR A 438 3.25 -16.59 3.59
N GLY A 439 4.17 -15.83 4.19
CA GLY A 439 3.86 -14.88 5.25
C GLY A 439 3.05 -13.70 4.74
N LYS A 440 2.05 -13.29 5.53
CA LYS A 440 1.24 -12.11 5.32
C LYS A 440 0.77 -11.58 6.67
N TRP A 441 0.46 -10.31 6.74
CA TRP A 441 -0.02 -9.68 7.97
C TRP A 441 -1.39 -10.26 8.35
N ALA A 442 -1.49 -10.70 9.60
CA ALA A 442 -2.74 -11.15 10.21
C ALA A 442 -3.21 -10.12 11.24
N GLY A 443 -4.52 -10.00 11.44
CA GLY A 443 -5.06 -9.06 12.44
C GLY A 443 -4.71 -9.49 13.86
N SER A 444 -4.49 -8.49 14.72
CA SER A 444 -4.07 -8.67 16.12
C SER A 444 -5.10 -9.43 16.96
N THR A 445 -4.83 -10.71 17.18
CA THR A 445 -5.61 -11.54 18.12
C THR A 445 -5.17 -11.27 19.56
N SER A 446 -3.95 -10.79 19.77
CA SER A 446 -3.50 -10.27 21.06
C SER A 446 -4.32 -9.06 21.50
N LEU A 447 -4.63 -8.13 20.60
CA LEU A 447 -5.52 -6.99 20.90
C LEU A 447 -6.91 -7.45 21.30
N GLU A 448 -7.49 -8.40 20.55
CA GLU A 448 -8.79 -9.00 20.87
C GLU A 448 -8.80 -9.61 22.28
N ALA A 449 -7.77 -10.39 22.62
CA ALA A 449 -7.65 -11.01 23.93
C ALA A 449 -7.47 -9.97 25.06
N ALA A 450 -6.60 -8.98 24.87
CA ALA A 450 -6.30 -7.97 25.88
C ALA A 450 -7.50 -7.06 26.18
N LEU A 451 -8.27 -6.69 25.17
CA LEU A 451 -9.50 -5.93 25.35
C LEU A 451 -10.59 -6.74 26.06
N ASN A 452 -10.75 -8.03 25.72
CA ASN A 452 -11.67 -8.91 26.44
C ASN A 452 -11.28 -9.02 27.91
N GLU A 453 -9.99 -9.26 28.20
CA GLU A 453 -9.47 -9.36 29.57
C GLU A 453 -9.69 -8.06 30.36
N THR A 454 -9.49 -6.90 29.73
CA THR A 454 -9.70 -5.59 30.37
C THR A 454 -11.18 -5.31 30.65
N LEU A 455 -12.08 -5.70 29.74
CA LEU A 455 -13.51 -5.46 29.89
C LEU A 455 -14.15 -6.45 30.88
N THR A 456 -13.79 -7.74 30.81
CA THR A 456 -14.27 -8.78 31.74
C THR A 456 -13.22 -9.89 31.85
N PRO A 457 -12.38 -9.86 32.90
CA PRO A 457 -11.31 -10.85 33.08
C PRO A 457 -11.79 -12.30 32.98
N GLY A 458 -11.13 -13.09 32.12
CA GLY A 458 -11.44 -14.50 31.91
C GLY A 458 -12.64 -14.80 30.98
N ASP A 459 -13.40 -13.79 30.54
CA ASP A 459 -14.55 -13.97 29.67
C ASP A 459 -14.29 -13.44 28.25
N THR A 460 -14.80 -14.16 27.24
CA THR A 460 -14.88 -13.64 25.87
C THR A 460 -16.23 -12.97 25.68
N ILE A 461 -16.28 -11.64 25.81
CA ILE A 461 -17.51 -10.86 25.64
C ILE A 461 -17.71 -10.39 24.20
N PHE A 462 -16.65 -10.35 23.39
CA PHE A 462 -16.70 -10.03 21.96
C PHE A 462 -15.65 -10.81 21.17
N SER A 463 -15.86 -10.90 19.86
CA SER A 463 -14.84 -11.33 18.90
C SER A 463 -15.01 -10.50 17.63
N PHE A 464 -13.91 -10.02 17.07
CA PHE A 464 -13.90 -9.34 15.79
C PHE A 464 -14.46 -10.26 14.70
N LEU A 465 -15.01 -9.62 13.67
CA LEU A 465 -15.49 -10.31 12.49
C LEU A 465 -14.29 -10.92 11.75
N ARG A 466 -14.51 -12.09 11.15
CA ARG A 466 -13.50 -12.91 10.49
C ARG A 466 -14.05 -13.40 9.15
N ASP A 467 -13.14 -13.65 8.23
CA ASP A 467 -13.46 -14.32 6.99
C ASP A 467 -14.00 -15.74 7.25
N ILE A 468 -14.61 -16.36 6.25
CA ILE A 468 -15.19 -17.71 6.29
C ILE A 468 -14.15 -18.75 6.70
N ASP A 469 -12.89 -18.55 6.35
CA ASP A 469 -11.78 -19.41 6.76
C ASP A 469 -11.31 -19.18 8.22
N GLY A 470 -11.92 -18.24 8.94
CA GLY A 470 -11.65 -17.91 10.33
C GLY A 470 -10.49 -16.93 10.55
N ARG A 471 -9.84 -16.45 9.48
CA ARG A 471 -8.75 -15.48 9.61
C ARG A 471 -9.30 -14.07 9.90
N LEU A 472 -8.52 -13.32 10.66
CA LEU A 472 -8.74 -11.90 10.89
C LEU A 472 -7.85 -11.13 9.93
N ASN A 473 -8.47 -10.43 8.97
CA ASN A 473 -7.76 -9.75 7.89
C ASN A 473 -7.23 -8.38 8.32
N VAL A 474 -6.11 -7.94 7.73
CA VAL A 474 -5.56 -6.59 7.94
C VAL A 474 -5.85 -5.73 6.72
N ASN A 475 -6.85 -4.87 6.85
CA ASN A 475 -7.38 -4.02 5.79
C ASN A 475 -8.06 -2.78 6.40
N GLY A 476 -8.72 -1.96 5.59
CA GLY A 476 -9.43 -0.76 6.05
C GLY A 476 -10.53 -1.02 7.09
N ASN A 477 -11.11 -2.23 7.13
CA ASN A 477 -12.12 -2.60 8.13
C ASN A 477 -11.49 -2.94 9.50
N PHE A 478 -10.29 -3.52 9.51
CA PHE A 478 -9.53 -3.85 10.71
C PHE A 478 -8.03 -3.58 10.47
N PRO A 479 -7.56 -2.34 10.74
CA PRO A 479 -6.21 -1.90 10.34
C PRO A 479 -5.11 -2.23 11.37
N PHE A 480 -5.34 -3.21 12.26
CA PHE A 480 -4.45 -3.49 13.39
C PHE A 480 -3.75 -4.85 13.24
N PRO A 481 -2.51 -4.89 12.70
CA PRO A 481 -1.79 -6.14 12.49
C PRO A 481 -1.24 -6.72 13.80
N GLN A 482 -1.07 -8.05 13.82
CA GLN A 482 -0.37 -8.80 14.85
C GLN A 482 1.14 -8.66 14.66
N GLN A 483 1.86 -8.15 15.65
CA GLN A 483 3.32 -8.29 15.66
C GLN A 483 3.67 -9.76 15.89
N ASN A 484 4.45 -10.33 14.99
CA ASN A 484 4.86 -11.73 15.02
C ASN A 484 6.24 -11.93 15.66
N ALA A 485 7.13 -10.93 15.50
CA ALA A 485 8.50 -11.00 15.95
C ALA A 485 9.10 -9.60 16.17
N THR A 486 10.30 -9.58 16.69
CA THR A 486 11.25 -8.47 16.70
C THR A 486 12.50 -8.87 15.92
N THR A 487 13.03 -7.98 15.08
CA THR A 487 14.23 -8.26 14.28
C THR A 487 15.28 -7.18 14.51
N THR A 488 16.49 -7.57 14.89
CA THR A 488 17.64 -6.68 14.99
C THR A 488 18.39 -6.70 13.66
N VAL A 489 18.32 -5.57 12.95
CA VAL A 489 18.78 -5.45 11.57
C VAL A 489 19.91 -4.41 11.45
N PRO A 490 20.80 -4.55 10.46
CA PRO A 490 21.94 -3.65 10.30
C PRO A 490 21.53 -2.23 9.90
N VAL A 491 22.30 -1.27 10.41
CA VAL A 491 22.26 0.14 10.02
C VAL A 491 23.70 0.62 9.84
N VAL A 492 23.94 1.44 8.82
CA VAL A 492 25.23 2.13 8.64
C VAL A 492 25.02 3.63 8.64
N ILE A 493 25.90 4.35 9.32
CA ILE A 493 25.87 5.80 9.45
C ILE A 493 27.15 6.38 8.87
N PHE A 494 27.00 7.30 7.91
CA PHE A 494 28.07 8.16 7.41
C PHE A 494 27.92 9.53 8.07
N ASN A 495 28.80 9.82 9.01
CA ASN A 495 28.75 11.00 9.86
C ASN A 495 29.88 11.98 9.50
N PRO A 496 29.63 13.30 9.43
CA PRO A 496 30.69 14.29 9.36
C PRO A 496 31.68 14.08 10.51
N SER A 497 32.97 13.98 10.19
CA SER A 497 34.00 13.68 11.19
C SER A 497 33.98 14.69 12.33
N VAL A 498 34.16 14.22 13.55
CA VAL A 498 34.38 15.10 14.71
C VAL A 498 35.85 15.50 14.87
N ASP A 499 36.77 14.77 14.22
CA ASP A 499 38.21 15.00 14.29
C ASP A 499 38.69 15.93 13.15
N SER A 500 38.24 15.65 11.93
CA SER A 500 38.48 16.40 10.69
C SER A 500 37.19 17.08 10.23
N ARG A 501 36.61 17.89 11.11
CA ARG A 501 35.25 18.41 10.92
C ARG A 501 35.11 19.26 9.66
N PRO A 502 34.13 18.96 8.77
CA PRO A 502 33.86 19.80 7.61
C PRO A 502 33.54 21.25 7.99
N THR A 503 34.06 22.19 7.21
CA THR A 503 33.81 23.64 7.43
C THR A 503 32.35 24.06 7.21
N THR A 504 31.56 23.22 6.55
CA THR A 504 30.12 23.40 6.32
C THR A 504 29.27 23.08 7.55
N CYS A 505 29.85 22.42 8.56
CA CYS A 505 29.19 22.15 9.82
C CYS A 505 29.06 23.41 10.67
N LEU A 506 27.83 23.77 11.03
CA LEU A 506 27.55 25.00 11.78
C LEU A 506 27.76 24.83 13.29
N ASP A 507 27.42 23.67 13.82
CA ASP A 507 27.63 23.31 15.23
C ASP A 507 29.03 22.68 15.42
N ALA A 508 29.55 22.66 16.64
CA ALA A 508 30.86 22.07 16.93
C ALA A 508 30.84 20.54 17.00
N THR A 509 29.69 19.94 17.34
CA THR A 509 29.56 18.50 17.59
C THR A 509 28.40 17.85 16.83
N LYS A 510 27.41 18.62 16.37
CA LYS A 510 26.21 18.09 15.69
C LYS A 510 26.19 18.33 14.17
N PRO A 511 25.66 17.40 13.36
CA PRO A 511 25.45 17.67 11.94
C PRO A 511 24.42 18.79 11.72
N ASN A 512 24.37 19.32 10.50
CA ASN A 512 23.31 20.27 10.11
C ASN A 512 21.95 19.57 9.94
N GLY A 513 21.95 18.27 9.70
CA GLY A 513 20.76 17.42 9.61
C GLY A 513 21.14 15.94 9.57
N VAL A 514 20.16 15.09 9.85
CA VAL A 514 20.26 13.63 9.72
C VAL A 514 19.35 13.18 8.61
N THR A 515 19.88 12.41 7.66
CA THR A 515 19.15 11.96 6.49
C THR A 515 19.02 10.45 6.52
N ILE A 516 17.80 9.93 6.54
CA ILE A 516 17.54 8.50 6.35
C ILE A 516 17.67 8.20 4.86
N PHE A 517 18.43 7.17 4.50
CA PHE A 517 18.60 6.71 3.11
C PHE A 517 18.06 5.30 2.95
N GLN A 518 17.16 5.10 1.98
CA GLN A 518 16.68 3.78 1.59
C GLN A 518 16.94 3.53 0.10
N HIS A 519 17.56 2.38 -0.17
CA HIS A 519 18.03 2.00 -1.50
C HIS A 519 16.92 1.41 -2.41
N GLY A 520 17.25 1.21 -3.68
CA GLY A 520 16.37 0.62 -4.70
C GLY A 520 16.23 -0.90 -4.66
N ILE A 521 15.42 -1.46 -5.57
CA ILE A 521 15.25 -2.92 -5.66
C ILE A 521 16.53 -3.60 -6.19
N THR A 522 16.80 -4.81 -5.71
CA THR A 522 17.96 -5.67 -6.06
C THR A 522 19.34 -5.15 -5.71
N VAL A 523 19.42 -4.15 -4.85
CA VAL A 523 20.68 -3.65 -4.29
C VAL A 523 20.57 -3.66 -2.76
N ASP A 524 21.54 -3.09 -2.08
CA ASP A 524 21.63 -3.11 -0.62
C ASP A 524 22.16 -1.78 -0.09
N ARG A 525 22.16 -1.61 1.23
CA ARG A 525 22.58 -0.38 1.93
C ARG A 525 23.97 0.13 1.52
N SER A 526 24.87 -0.72 0.99
CA SER A 526 26.20 -0.29 0.54
C SER A 526 26.15 0.76 -0.57
N VAL A 527 25.10 0.77 -1.41
CA VAL A 527 24.98 1.72 -2.51
C VAL A 527 24.78 3.17 -2.05
N SER A 528 24.45 3.36 -0.77
CA SER A 528 24.41 4.69 -0.16
C SER A 528 25.80 5.31 0.01
N MET A 529 26.89 4.53 -0.03
CA MET A 529 28.23 4.93 0.40
C MET A 529 28.74 6.19 -0.31
N LEU A 530 28.76 6.17 -1.65
CA LEU A 530 29.33 7.26 -2.44
C LEU A 530 28.56 8.59 -2.28
N PRO A 531 27.22 8.63 -2.44
CA PRO A 531 26.49 9.86 -2.19
C PRO A 531 26.59 10.29 -0.72
N SER A 532 26.55 9.36 0.24
CA SER A 532 26.60 9.69 1.67
C SER A 532 27.91 10.35 2.10
N ILE A 533 29.05 9.88 1.58
CA ILE A 533 30.35 10.52 1.83
C ILE A 533 30.35 11.98 1.35
N LEU A 534 29.83 12.23 0.15
CA LEU A 534 29.76 13.58 -0.41
C LEU A 534 28.76 14.47 0.35
N LEU A 535 27.61 13.93 0.78
CA LEU A 535 26.62 14.67 1.56
C LEU A 535 27.15 15.01 2.96
N ALA A 536 27.85 14.08 3.60
CA ALA A 536 28.46 14.30 4.91
C ALA A 536 29.56 15.36 4.86
N ALA A 537 30.46 15.28 3.88
CA ALA A 537 31.54 16.26 3.74
C ALA A 537 31.03 17.65 3.28
N ASN A 538 30.17 17.68 2.26
CA ASN A 538 29.84 18.94 1.58
C ASN A 538 28.61 19.67 2.16
N ALA A 539 27.71 18.96 2.83
CA ALA A 539 26.49 19.55 3.41
C ALA A 539 26.36 19.33 4.93
N CYS A 540 27.37 18.72 5.55
CA CYS A 540 27.36 18.33 6.96
C CYS A 540 26.10 17.55 7.34
N GLN A 541 25.71 16.59 6.49
CA GLN A 541 24.59 15.69 6.74
C GLN A 541 25.09 14.36 7.31
N THR A 542 24.52 13.90 8.41
CA THR A 542 24.71 12.51 8.84
C THR A 542 23.73 11.64 8.08
N VAL A 543 24.21 10.67 7.31
CA VAL A 543 23.34 9.78 6.52
C VAL A 543 23.21 8.42 7.22
N VAL A 544 21.98 8.02 7.53
CA VAL A 544 21.63 6.74 8.16
C VAL A 544 21.02 5.85 7.08
N ALA A 545 21.76 4.84 6.61
CA ALA A 545 21.30 3.93 5.58
C ALA A 545 20.85 2.59 6.16
N VAL A 546 19.72 2.09 5.64
CA VAL A 546 19.07 0.86 6.07
C VAL A 546 18.56 0.07 4.86
N ASP A 547 18.53 -1.26 5.00
CA ASP A 547 17.94 -2.13 3.99
C ASP A 547 16.42 -2.21 4.10
N GLN A 548 15.78 -2.36 2.94
CA GLN A 548 14.38 -2.78 2.84
C GLN A 548 14.17 -4.18 3.45
N PRO A 549 12.93 -4.57 3.80
CA PRO A 549 12.61 -5.97 4.07
C PRO A 549 13.13 -6.88 2.95
N LEU A 550 13.63 -8.07 3.29
CA LEU A 550 14.16 -9.06 2.34
C LEU A 550 15.40 -8.60 1.54
N HIS A 551 16.05 -7.51 1.94
CA HIS A 551 17.30 -7.01 1.38
C HIS A 551 18.42 -7.04 2.44
N GLY A 552 19.67 -6.87 2.02
CA GLY A 552 20.83 -6.86 2.90
C GLY A 552 22.13 -6.99 2.10
N LEU A 553 23.27 -6.84 2.76
CA LEU A 553 24.56 -7.03 2.09
C LEU A 553 24.64 -8.44 1.53
N ALA A 554 25.00 -8.56 0.26
CA ALA A 554 25.12 -9.84 -0.41
C ALA A 554 26.17 -9.80 -1.52
N GLY A 555 26.52 -10.96 -2.06
CA GLY A 555 27.47 -11.06 -3.16
C GLY A 555 28.93 -11.20 -2.71
N ALA A 556 29.79 -11.60 -3.64
CA ALA A 556 31.19 -11.96 -3.38
C ALA A 556 32.07 -10.82 -2.82
N THR A 557 31.60 -9.58 -2.89
CA THR A 557 32.28 -8.39 -2.33
C THR A 557 31.63 -7.85 -1.05
N THR A 558 30.67 -8.60 -0.48
CA THR A 558 29.86 -8.29 0.72
C THR A 558 29.02 -7.02 0.57
N GLY A 559 28.35 -6.89 -0.57
CA GLY A 559 27.55 -5.75 -0.98
C GLY A 559 27.91 -5.29 -2.39
N LEU A 560 26.97 -4.64 -3.08
CA LEU A 560 27.21 -4.13 -4.43
C LEU A 560 28.36 -3.10 -4.47
N VAL A 561 28.50 -2.29 -3.41
CA VAL A 561 29.63 -1.37 -3.22
C VAL A 561 30.52 -1.89 -2.07
N PRO A 562 31.73 -2.38 -2.36
CA PRO A 562 32.58 -3.03 -1.35
C PRO A 562 33.03 -2.10 -0.22
N GLY A 563 33.02 -2.58 1.03
CA GLY A 563 33.62 -1.86 2.18
C GLY A 563 32.84 -1.91 3.48
N LEU A 564 31.63 -2.48 3.47
CA LEU A 564 30.85 -2.75 4.67
C LEU A 564 31.02 -4.21 5.13
N SER A 565 30.55 -4.50 6.33
CA SER A 565 30.57 -5.84 6.93
C SER A 565 29.14 -6.30 7.21
N GLU A 566 28.91 -7.60 7.06
CA GLU A 566 27.64 -8.21 7.45
C GLU A 566 27.40 -8.07 8.96
N LEU A 567 26.13 -8.07 9.35
CA LEU A 567 25.77 -8.16 10.77
C LEU A 567 25.86 -9.62 11.25
N ASP A 568 26.95 -9.94 11.95
CA ASP A 568 27.12 -11.23 12.61
C ASP A 568 26.51 -11.24 14.03
N GLU A 569 25.58 -12.17 14.27
CA GLU A 569 24.86 -12.33 15.54
C GLU A 569 25.81 -12.59 16.71
N ALA A 570 26.78 -13.48 16.53
CA ALA A 570 27.69 -13.87 17.61
C ALA A 570 28.58 -12.70 18.03
N THR A 571 29.08 -11.93 17.07
CA THR A 571 29.90 -10.73 17.29
C THR A 571 29.10 -9.62 17.97
N LEU A 572 27.88 -9.35 17.50
CA LEU A 572 27.00 -8.35 18.12
C LEU A 572 26.72 -8.74 19.57
N THR A 573 26.26 -9.97 19.80
CA THR A 573 25.89 -10.47 21.14
C THR A 573 27.06 -10.39 22.11
N ALA A 574 28.24 -10.85 21.71
CA ALA A 574 29.43 -10.80 22.56
C ALA A 574 29.84 -9.36 22.90
N THR A 575 29.77 -8.44 21.93
CA THR A 575 30.16 -7.03 22.11
C THR A 575 29.18 -6.29 23.02
N VAL A 576 27.88 -6.49 22.80
CA VAL A 576 26.82 -5.88 23.60
C VAL A 576 26.82 -6.44 25.03
N GLN A 577 27.01 -7.74 25.22
CA GLN A 577 27.11 -8.33 26.56
C GLN A 577 28.29 -7.74 27.34
N ALA A 578 29.46 -7.60 26.69
CA ALA A 578 30.61 -6.95 27.32
C ALA A 578 30.32 -5.48 27.70
N THR A 579 29.46 -4.80 26.95
CA THR A 579 29.01 -3.44 27.24
C THR A 579 28.05 -3.41 28.44
N ILE A 580 27.10 -4.35 28.50
CA ILE A 580 26.20 -4.52 29.64
C ILE A 580 27.01 -4.75 30.93
N ASP A 581 27.96 -5.68 30.90
CA ASP A 581 28.82 -5.99 32.07
C ASP A 581 29.58 -4.75 32.56
N GLN A 582 30.02 -3.87 31.65
CA GLN A 582 30.68 -2.60 32.00
C GLN A 582 29.70 -1.61 32.67
N LEU A 583 28.49 -1.46 32.13
CA LEU A 583 27.46 -0.59 32.68
C LEU A 583 27.00 -1.08 34.06
N GLU A 584 26.80 -2.37 34.25
CA GLU A 584 26.47 -2.97 35.55
C GLU A 584 27.57 -2.71 36.59
N ALA A 585 28.84 -2.80 36.18
CA ALA A 585 29.97 -2.50 37.06
C ALA A 585 30.03 -1.04 37.52
N MET A 586 29.37 -0.10 36.82
CA MET A 586 29.23 1.29 37.28
C MET A 586 28.31 1.41 38.50
N GLY A 587 27.43 0.43 38.75
CA GLY A 587 26.56 0.38 39.93
C GLY A 587 25.55 1.54 40.05
N SER A 588 25.22 2.20 38.93
CA SER A 588 24.33 3.35 38.88
C SER A 588 22.93 2.94 38.39
N SER A 589 21.88 3.35 39.09
CA SER A 589 20.51 3.13 38.62
C SER A 589 20.17 3.91 37.35
N ALA A 590 20.97 4.93 36.99
CA ALA A 590 20.75 5.76 35.81
C ALA A 590 21.02 5.01 34.48
N VAL A 591 21.83 3.94 34.50
CA VAL A 591 22.14 3.15 33.30
C VAL A 591 21.20 1.95 33.10
N ALA A 592 20.34 1.65 34.07
CA ALA A 592 19.40 0.53 33.98
C ALA A 592 18.49 0.58 32.73
N PRO A 593 17.96 1.75 32.29
CA PRO A 593 17.22 1.82 31.04
C PRO A 593 18.06 1.48 29.80
N VAL A 594 19.33 1.88 29.79
CA VAL A 594 20.27 1.57 28.69
C VAL A 594 20.57 0.07 28.65
N ILE A 595 20.81 -0.54 29.82
CA ILE A 595 21.01 -2.00 29.93
C ILE A 595 19.79 -2.74 29.38
N ALA A 596 18.57 -2.36 29.79
CA ALA A 596 17.35 -3.01 29.30
C ALA A 596 17.17 -2.88 27.78
N GLN A 597 17.58 -1.74 27.17
CA GLN A 597 17.59 -1.59 25.72
C GLN A 597 18.61 -2.53 25.06
N LEU A 598 19.83 -2.60 25.59
CA LEU A 598 20.87 -3.50 25.07
C LEU A 598 20.48 -4.97 25.19
N GLU A 599 19.87 -5.38 26.30
CA GLU A 599 19.30 -6.72 26.49
C GLU A 599 18.20 -7.02 25.47
N ALA A 600 17.29 -6.08 25.22
CA ALA A 600 16.25 -6.23 24.21
C ALA A 600 16.83 -6.34 22.78
N LEU A 601 17.93 -5.64 22.49
CA LEU A 601 18.59 -5.69 21.19
C LEU A 601 19.14 -7.09 20.86
N ILE A 602 19.81 -7.73 21.81
CA ILE A 602 20.37 -9.08 21.65
C ILE A 602 19.37 -10.19 21.96
N GLY A 603 18.21 -9.85 22.51
CA GLY A 603 17.11 -10.76 22.79
C GLY A 603 16.03 -10.81 21.69
N ALA A 604 16.27 -10.16 20.55
CA ALA A 604 15.34 -10.17 19.41
C ALA A 604 15.17 -11.59 18.82
N ASP A 605 14.01 -11.85 18.21
CA ASP A 605 13.71 -13.16 17.60
C ASP A 605 14.60 -13.50 16.40
N TYR A 606 15.22 -12.48 15.79
CA TYR A 606 16.21 -12.62 14.72
C TYR A 606 17.24 -11.50 14.78
N ILE A 607 18.51 -11.84 14.50
CA ILE A 607 19.63 -10.89 14.37
C ILE A 607 20.37 -11.21 13.06
N GLY A 608 20.44 -10.25 12.14
CA GLY A 608 21.20 -10.42 10.90
C GLY A 608 20.69 -9.61 9.72
N GLU A 609 21.19 -9.95 8.52
CA GLU A 609 20.76 -9.36 7.24
C GLU A 609 19.29 -9.65 6.94
N ARG A 610 18.56 -8.70 6.34
CA ARG A 610 17.08 -8.82 6.23
C ARG A 610 16.62 -9.77 5.13
N HIS A 611 17.52 -10.30 4.30
CA HIS A 611 17.24 -11.42 3.40
C HIS A 611 17.29 -12.78 4.12
N PHE A 612 17.67 -12.82 5.41
CA PHE A 612 17.68 -14.02 6.25
C PHE A 612 18.54 -15.19 5.74
N GLY A 613 19.51 -14.94 4.86
CA GLY A 613 20.28 -15.99 4.16
C GLY A 613 19.50 -16.72 3.06
N PHE A 614 18.38 -16.17 2.57
CA PHE A 614 17.60 -16.75 1.48
C PHE A 614 17.66 -15.91 0.20
N THR A 615 17.52 -16.58 -0.94
CA THR A 615 17.39 -15.97 -2.28
C THR A 615 16.31 -16.69 -3.07
N ALA A 616 15.76 -16.06 -4.10
CA ALA A 616 14.82 -16.69 -5.01
C ALA A 616 15.52 -17.69 -5.94
N ASP A 617 14.89 -18.85 -6.16
CA ASP A 617 15.19 -19.72 -7.29
C ASP A 617 14.44 -19.29 -8.57
N GLU A 618 14.56 -20.07 -9.65
CA GLU A 618 13.88 -19.81 -10.93
C GLU A 618 12.34 -19.80 -10.84
N SER A 619 11.77 -20.40 -9.79
CA SER A 619 10.33 -20.47 -9.52
C SER A 619 9.88 -19.49 -8.43
N LEU A 620 10.72 -18.51 -8.08
CA LEU A 620 10.50 -17.54 -7.01
C LEU A 620 10.28 -18.20 -5.62
N GLN A 621 10.79 -19.42 -5.44
CA GLN A 621 10.78 -20.09 -4.14
C GLN A 621 12.04 -19.73 -3.34
N PRO A 622 11.94 -19.66 -2.01
CA PRO A 622 13.08 -19.32 -1.18
C PRO A 622 14.04 -20.51 -1.09
N VAL A 623 15.31 -20.27 -1.39
CA VAL A 623 16.40 -21.23 -1.17
C VAL A 623 17.47 -20.61 -0.29
N ALA A 624 17.93 -21.35 0.70
CA ALA A 624 19.03 -20.91 1.56
C ALA A 624 20.32 -20.85 0.73
N ALA A 625 21.11 -19.80 0.93
CA ALA A 625 22.36 -19.58 0.23
C ALA A 625 23.38 -18.90 1.15
N ASP A 626 24.67 -19.19 0.93
CA ASP A 626 25.75 -18.43 1.54
C ASP A 626 25.68 -16.96 1.09
N LEU A 627 26.12 -16.03 1.94
CA LEU A 627 26.04 -14.58 1.71
C LEU A 627 26.51 -14.15 0.31
N GLU A 628 27.59 -14.76 -0.19
CA GLU A 628 28.17 -14.46 -1.51
C GLU A 628 27.28 -14.82 -2.70
N ASN A 629 26.28 -15.69 -2.49
CA ASN A 629 25.36 -16.22 -3.49
C ASN A 629 23.92 -15.71 -3.32
N VAL A 630 23.66 -14.90 -2.29
CA VAL A 630 22.35 -14.26 -2.10
C VAL A 630 22.17 -13.14 -3.12
N SER A 631 20.98 -13.06 -3.72
CA SER A 631 20.54 -11.89 -4.47
C SER A 631 19.60 -11.06 -3.60
N SER A 632 20.10 -9.91 -3.11
CA SER A 632 19.35 -8.98 -2.24
C SER A 632 18.01 -8.63 -2.88
N GLY A 633 16.91 -8.74 -2.13
CA GLY A 633 15.57 -8.36 -2.62
C GLY A 633 14.91 -9.30 -3.62
N SER A 634 15.55 -10.42 -3.97
CA SER A 634 15.02 -11.35 -4.99
C SER A 634 13.66 -11.96 -4.65
N LEU A 635 13.30 -12.02 -3.36
CA LEU A 635 12.02 -12.53 -2.85
C LEU A 635 11.03 -11.42 -2.47
N PHE A 636 11.34 -10.14 -2.74
CA PHE A 636 10.50 -9.01 -2.32
C PHE A 636 9.16 -8.93 -3.05
N VAL A 637 9.17 -9.22 -4.36
CA VAL A 637 7.97 -9.25 -5.21
C VAL A 637 7.56 -10.70 -5.40
N ASN A 638 6.36 -11.02 -4.96
CA ASN A 638 5.78 -12.35 -5.00
C ASN A 638 4.36 -12.31 -5.61
N PRO A 639 4.21 -12.47 -6.94
CA PRO A 639 2.90 -12.49 -7.57
C PRO A 639 2.09 -13.77 -7.25
N LEU A 640 2.72 -14.80 -6.67
CA LEU A 640 2.06 -16.03 -6.23
C LEU A 640 1.39 -15.88 -4.84
N ASP A 641 1.75 -14.86 -4.07
CA ASP A 641 1.01 -14.39 -2.90
C ASP A 641 0.97 -12.85 -2.92
N MET A 642 -0.09 -12.31 -3.53
CA MET A 642 -0.22 -10.86 -3.75
C MET A 642 -0.20 -10.05 -2.45
N LEU A 643 -0.73 -10.61 -1.36
CA LEU A 643 -0.72 -9.95 -0.05
C LEU A 643 0.70 -9.85 0.51
N ASN A 644 1.51 -10.91 0.36
CA ASN A 644 2.91 -10.89 0.78
C ASN A 644 3.67 -9.71 0.15
N SER A 645 3.48 -9.47 -1.16
CA SER A 645 4.09 -8.34 -1.86
C SER A 645 3.68 -6.99 -1.28
N GLY A 646 2.37 -6.79 -1.06
CA GLY A 646 1.84 -5.56 -0.43
C GLY A 646 2.36 -5.39 1.00
N ASP A 647 2.48 -6.48 1.75
CA ASP A 647 2.99 -6.48 3.12
C ASP A 647 4.48 -6.19 3.24
N ASN A 648 5.28 -6.56 2.24
CA ASN A 648 6.69 -6.19 2.18
C ASN A 648 6.85 -4.66 2.04
N LEU A 649 6.00 -4.00 1.25
CA LEU A 649 5.93 -2.53 1.18
C LEU A 649 5.47 -1.93 2.52
N ARG A 650 4.40 -2.47 3.12
CA ARG A 650 3.89 -2.00 4.43
C ARG A 650 4.95 -2.11 5.53
N GLN A 651 5.67 -3.23 5.59
CA GLN A 651 6.76 -3.46 6.54
C GLN A 651 7.88 -2.43 6.35
N GLY A 652 8.30 -2.16 5.10
CA GLY A 652 9.32 -1.16 4.81
C GLY A 652 8.95 0.25 5.30
N VAL A 653 7.68 0.64 5.18
CA VAL A 653 7.17 1.92 5.73
C VAL A 653 7.21 1.93 7.25
N VAL A 654 6.77 0.85 7.91
CA VAL A 654 6.79 0.74 9.38
C VAL A 654 8.21 0.80 9.93
N ASP A 655 9.18 0.20 9.22
CA ASP A 655 10.59 0.27 9.59
C ASP A 655 11.09 1.72 9.56
N LEU A 656 10.83 2.45 8.46
CA LEU A 656 11.21 3.85 8.32
C LEU A 656 10.60 4.74 9.40
N LEU A 657 9.32 4.53 9.75
CA LEU A 657 8.67 5.25 10.86
C LEU A 657 9.40 5.00 12.19
N ASN A 658 9.77 3.75 12.49
CA ASN A 658 10.49 3.42 13.72
C ASN A 658 11.93 3.96 13.72
N ILE A 659 12.62 3.94 12.58
CA ILE A 659 13.96 4.51 12.44
C ILE A 659 13.91 6.03 12.66
N ALA A 660 12.94 6.72 12.04
CA ALA A 660 12.75 8.15 12.25
C ALA A 660 12.53 8.49 13.72
N ALA A 661 11.68 7.73 14.42
CA ALA A 661 11.48 7.89 15.86
C ALA A 661 12.77 7.65 16.68
N SER A 662 13.66 6.77 16.21
CA SER A 662 14.86 6.32 16.94
C SER A 662 16.10 7.19 16.75
N ILE A 663 16.16 8.04 15.72
CA ILE A 663 17.34 8.92 15.49
C ILE A 663 17.70 9.72 16.75
N GLN A 664 16.70 10.22 17.47
CA GLN A 664 16.89 11.02 18.68
C GLN A 664 17.49 10.24 19.87
N THR A 665 17.58 8.91 19.79
CA THR A 665 18.16 8.04 20.82
C THR A 665 19.40 7.31 20.34
N PHE A 666 19.98 7.65 19.19
CA PHE A 666 21.23 7.05 18.76
C PHE A 666 22.40 7.54 19.62
N ASP A 667 23.22 6.58 20.05
CA ASP A 667 24.52 6.76 20.69
C ASP A 667 25.60 6.24 19.71
N ILE A 668 26.10 7.14 18.87
CA ILE A 668 27.10 6.81 17.84
C ILE A 668 28.53 7.00 18.34
N ASN A 669 28.71 7.78 19.40
CA ASN A 669 30.01 8.07 20.00
C ASN A 669 30.42 7.07 21.11
N LYS A 670 29.46 6.24 21.58
CA LYS A 670 29.60 5.21 22.62
C LYS A 670 30.01 5.72 24.00
N ASP A 671 29.57 6.90 24.38
CA ASP A 671 29.76 7.42 25.73
C ASP A 671 28.67 6.98 26.72
N PHE A 672 27.73 6.14 26.27
CA PHE A 672 26.58 5.65 27.02
C PHE A 672 25.58 6.76 27.39
N MET A 673 25.60 7.86 26.65
CA MET A 673 24.62 8.95 26.73
C MET A 673 23.88 9.09 25.38
N PRO A 674 22.81 8.29 25.17
CA PRO A 674 22.01 8.37 23.96
C PRO A 674 21.51 9.77 23.64
N GLY A 675 21.51 10.13 22.35
CA GLY A 675 21.00 11.43 21.88
C GLY A 675 22.02 12.30 21.14
N ASP A 676 23.07 11.70 20.59
CA ASP A 676 24.07 12.39 19.75
C ASP A 676 23.41 13.19 18.62
N LEU A 677 22.35 12.61 18.05
CA LEU A 677 21.58 13.15 16.94
C LEU A 677 20.25 13.81 17.38
N ALA A 678 20.01 13.98 18.68
CA ALA A 678 18.77 14.60 19.16
C ALA A 678 18.69 16.09 18.76
N GLY A 679 17.50 16.54 18.35
CA GLY A 679 17.22 17.95 18.06
C GLY A 679 17.81 18.49 16.75
N VAL A 680 18.35 17.63 15.88
CA VAL A 680 18.74 18.00 14.51
C VAL A 680 17.60 17.73 13.53
N PRO A 681 17.49 18.49 12.43
CA PRO A 681 16.50 18.22 11.38
C PRO A 681 16.62 16.80 10.83
N VAL A 682 15.50 16.10 10.69
CA VAL A 682 15.44 14.76 10.05
C VAL A 682 14.99 14.92 8.60
N ASN A 683 15.72 14.32 7.67
CA ASN A 683 15.46 14.33 6.24
C ASN A 683 15.35 12.89 5.71
N PHE A 684 14.88 12.74 4.47
CA PHE A 684 14.79 11.43 3.81
C PHE A 684 15.29 11.48 2.36
N ILE A 685 16.02 10.44 1.96
CA ILE A 685 16.35 10.10 0.58
C ILE A 685 15.84 8.69 0.30
N GLY A 686 15.03 8.56 -0.75
CA GLY A 686 14.64 7.27 -1.32
C GLY A 686 15.05 7.20 -2.78
N HIS A 687 15.63 6.08 -3.20
CA HIS A 687 15.91 5.79 -4.61
C HIS A 687 15.11 4.59 -5.08
N SER A 688 14.46 4.66 -6.25
CA SER A 688 13.72 3.53 -6.83
C SER A 688 12.68 2.97 -5.84
N LEU A 689 12.74 1.68 -5.47
CA LEU A 689 11.90 1.06 -4.43
C LEU A 689 11.97 1.78 -3.07
N GLY A 690 13.14 2.32 -2.69
CA GLY A 690 13.30 3.19 -1.52
C GLY A 690 12.50 4.49 -1.64
N GLY A 691 12.33 5.02 -2.84
CA GLY A 691 11.43 6.15 -3.12
C GLY A 691 9.95 5.75 -3.12
N ILE A 692 9.62 4.51 -3.48
CA ILE A 692 8.24 3.98 -3.47
C ILE A 692 7.78 3.92 -2.01
N SER A 693 8.45 3.12 -1.18
CA SER A 693 8.17 3.08 0.27
C SER A 693 8.35 4.46 0.92
N GLY A 694 9.34 5.22 0.47
CA GLY A 694 9.66 6.57 0.93
C GLY A 694 8.57 7.61 0.71
N THR A 695 7.83 7.53 -0.40
CA THR A 695 6.71 8.44 -0.69
C THR A 695 5.61 8.26 0.36
N VAL A 696 5.27 7.01 0.66
CA VAL A 696 4.26 6.65 1.66
C VAL A 696 4.72 7.04 3.06
N PHE A 697 5.96 6.67 3.43
CA PHE A 697 6.59 7.05 4.69
C PHE A 697 6.57 8.57 4.91
N ALA A 698 7.04 9.34 3.94
CA ALA A 698 7.12 10.79 4.05
C ALA A 698 5.74 11.44 4.16
N SER A 699 4.75 10.94 3.41
CA SER A 699 3.35 11.38 3.48
C SER A 699 2.78 11.19 4.90
N LEU A 700 3.02 10.03 5.52
CA LEU A 700 2.57 9.73 6.89
C LEU A 700 3.31 10.53 7.96
N ALA A 701 4.65 10.64 7.83
CA ALA A 701 5.48 11.35 8.80
C ALA A 701 5.18 12.86 8.83
N ASN A 702 4.81 13.43 7.67
CA ASN A 702 4.51 14.85 7.51
C ASN A 702 3.02 15.20 7.63
N ASP A 703 2.11 14.22 7.64
CA ASP A 703 0.69 14.42 7.94
C ASP A 703 0.54 15.09 9.31
N THR A 704 0.00 16.32 9.31
CA THR A 704 -0.08 17.15 10.51
C THR A 704 -0.95 16.54 11.59
N THR A 705 -2.00 15.80 11.21
CA THR A 705 -2.96 15.20 12.14
C THR A 705 -2.37 13.94 12.76
N LEU A 706 -1.77 13.06 11.96
CA LEU A 706 -1.14 11.84 12.45
C LEU A 706 0.06 12.15 13.33
N ASN A 707 0.92 13.09 12.91
CA ASN A 707 2.09 13.51 13.67
C ASN A 707 1.69 14.17 15.01
N ALA A 708 0.68 15.05 15.02
CA ALA A 708 0.17 15.61 16.27
C ALA A 708 -0.45 14.54 17.19
N THR A 709 -1.13 13.55 16.61
CA THR A 709 -1.73 12.45 17.37
C THR A 709 -0.67 11.59 18.05
N VAL A 710 0.38 11.16 17.33
CA VAL A 710 1.43 10.33 17.92
C VAL A 710 2.20 11.08 19.01
N ASN A 711 2.50 12.37 18.81
CA ASN A 711 3.14 13.23 19.80
C ASN A 711 2.25 13.46 21.04
N GLY A 712 0.93 13.55 20.84
CA GLY A 712 -0.04 13.58 21.93
C GLY A 712 -0.02 12.29 22.76
N THR A 713 0.09 11.14 22.10
CA THR A 713 0.25 9.84 22.76
C THR A 713 1.55 9.76 23.55
N TYR A 714 2.68 10.21 23.00
CA TYR A 714 3.97 10.23 23.71
C TYR A 714 3.88 11.03 25.01
N ALA A 715 3.26 12.22 24.95
CA ALA A 715 3.08 13.07 26.12
C ALA A 715 2.18 12.43 27.20
N GLN A 716 1.18 11.64 26.80
CA GLN A 716 0.26 10.96 27.71
C GLN A 716 0.83 9.69 28.34
N ALA A 717 1.73 8.99 27.65
CA ALA A 717 2.34 7.75 28.12
C ALA A 717 3.25 7.96 29.34
N GLY A 718 3.77 9.17 29.55
CA GLY A 718 4.71 9.49 30.60
C GLY A 718 6.14 9.00 30.31
N GLU A 719 7.00 9.11 31.32
CA GLU A 719 8.43 8.83 31.17
C GLU A 719 8.71 7.34 30.91
N PRO A 720 9.63 6.99 29.98
CA PRO A 720 10.55 7.91 29.27
C PRO A 720 9.97 8.49 27.97
N LEU A 721 8.82 8.01 27.49
CA LEU A 721 8.32 8.35 26.16
C LEU A 721 7.92 9.83 26.04
N SER A 722 7.48 10.46 27.12
CA SER A 722 7.16 11.89 27.16
C SER A 722 8.35 12.84 26.92
N ASN A 723 9.59 12.35 26.96
CA ASN A 723 10.78 13.13 26.59
C ASN A 723 10.98 13.26 25.09
N PHE A 724 10.31 12.44 24.30
CA PHE A 724 10.53 12.34 22.87
C PHE A 724 9.43 13.02 22.08
N SER A 725 9.75 13.32 20.83
CA SER A 725 8.77 13.70 19.83
C SER A 725 9.07 12.94 18.55
N PHE A 726 8.02 12.45 17.88
CA PHE A 726 8.16 11.90 16.54
C PHE A 726 8.51 13.04 15.57
N PRO A 727 9.61 12.93 14.79
CA PRO A 727 10.07 14.02 13.95
C PRO A 727 9.18 14.20 12.71
N LYS A 728 8.89 15.46 12.36
CA LYS A 728 8.47 15.82 11.00
C LYS A 728 9.71 15.85 10.09
N LEU A 729 9.60 15.34 8.87
CA LEU A 729 10.68 15.42 7.89
C LEU A 729 10.85 16.86 7.38
N SER A 730 12.08 17.36 7.43
CA SER A 730 12.44 18.71 7.02
C SER A 730 12.64 18.84 5.52
N SER A 731 13.19 17.80 4.88
CA SER A 731 13.34 17.70 3.42
C SER A 731 13.17 16.24 2.98
N VAL A 732 12.61 16.04 1.79
CA VAL A 732 12.38 14.73 1.18
C VAL A 732 12.97 14.75 -0.24
N VAL A 733 13.78 13.75 -0.56
CA VAL A 733 14.37 13.58 -1.89
C VAL A 733 14.01 12.20 -2.44
N LEU A 734 13.39 12.16 -3.61
CA LEU A 734 12.89 10.96 -4.26
C LEU A 734 13.56 10.81 -5.63
N HIS A 735 14.49 9.88 -5.75
CA HIS A 735 15.20 9.64 -7.02
C HIS A 735 14.58 8.48 -7.79
N ASN A 736 14.21 8.72 -9.05
CA ASN A 736 13.81 7.71 -10.04
C ASN A 736 12.79 6.72 -9.47
N THR A 737 11.69 7.26 -8.94
CA THR A 737 10.63 6.50 -8.25
C THR A 737 9.29 6.70 -8.93
N GLY A 738 8.27 5.90 -8.60
CA GLY A 738 6.98 5.94 -9.28
C GLY A 738 5.83 5.40 -8.44
N GLY A 739 4.61 5.59 -8.95
CA GLY A 739 3.37 5.08 -8.34
C GLY A 739 2.71 3.96 -9.14
N GLN A 740 1.61 3.44 -8.62
CA GLN A 740 0.82 2.33 -9.17
C GLN A 740 1.70 1.10 -9.43
N VAL A 741 2.30 0.59 -8.34
CA VAL A 741 3.41 -0.37 -8.33
C VAL A 741 3.12 -1.60 -9.19
N THR A 742 1.88 -2.09 -9.20
CA THR A 742 1.53 -3.26 -10.01
C THR A 742 1.69 -2.99 -11.51
N ARG A 743 1.15 -1.87 -12.01
CA ARG A 743 1.29 -1.46 -13.42
C ARG A 743 2.69 -0.94 -13.74
N LEU A 744 3.40 -0.39 -12.76
CA LEU A 744 4.83 -0.08 -12.88
C LEU A 744 5.64 -1.37 -13.13
N LEU A 745 5.40 -2.43 -12.36
CA LEU A 745 6.08 -3.73 -12.54
C LEU A 745 5.76 -4.35 -13.90
N GLU A 746 4.51 -4.23 -14.37
CA GLU A 746 4.13 -4.65 -15.73
C GLU A 746 4.91 -3.90 -16.81
N ASN A 747 5.10 -2.59 -16.64
CA ASN A 747 5.71 -1.70 -17.63
C ASN A 747 7.22 -1.48 -17.44
N SER A 748 7.84 -2.17 -16.49
CA SER A 748 9.29 -2.10 -16.26
C SER A 748 10.01 -3.04 -17.23
N GLU A 749 10.72 -2.50 -18.22
CA GLU A 749 11.49 -3.31 -19.19
C GLU A 749 12.49 -4.25 -18.51
N SER A 750 13.14 -3.79 -17.44
CA SER A 750 14.16 -4.58 -16.74
C SER A 750 13.61 -5.56 -15.70
N ARG A 751 12.35 -5.42 -15.28
CA ARG A 751 11.77 -6.25 -14.20
C ARG A 751 10.58 -7.11 -14.61
N SER A 752 9.84 -6.73 -15.65
CA SER A 752 8.60 -7.40 -16.07
C SER A 752 8.83 -8.82 -16.62
N GLY A 753 10.02 -9.15 -17.11
CA GLY A 753 10.29 -10.39 -17.84
C GLY A 753 9.91 -11.68 -17.11
N SER A 754 10.27 -11.81 -15.83
CA SER A 754 9.92 -12.99 -15.02
C SER A 754 8.43 -13.03 -14.67
N LEU A 755 7.85 -11.87 -14.35
CA LEU A 755 6.42 -11.73 -14.05
C LEU A 755 5.54 -12.09 -15.27
N LEU A 756 5.78 -11.44 -16.41
CA LEU A 756 5.02 -11.66 -17.63
C LEU A 756 5.25 -13.05 -18.20
N GLY A 757 6.49 -13.56 -18.17
CA GLY A 757 6.81 -14.92 -18.58
C GLY A 757 6.13 -15.98 -17.70
N GLY A 758 6.14 -15.78 -16.37
CA GLY A 758 5.47 -16.66 -15.41
C GLY A 758 3.96 -16.70 -15.61
N LEU A 759 3.32 -15.53 -15.76
CA LEU A 759 1.88 -15.43 -16.02
C LEU A 759 1.50 -16.04 -17.38
N ALA A 760 2.28 -15.79 -18.44
CA ALA A 760 2.02 -16.36 -19.76
C ALA A 760 2.13 -17.89 -19.75
N ASN A 761 3.07 -18.47 -19.00
CA ASN A 761 3.17 -19.91 -18.81
C ASN A 761 1.96 -20.50 -18.07
N ALA A 762 1.27 -19.70 -17.26
CA ALA A 762 0.02 -20.06 -16.59
C ALA A 762 -1.24 -19.76 -17.44
N GLY A 763 -1.09 -19.33 -18.70
CA GLY A 763 -2.20 -19.01 -19.59
C GLY A 763 -2.72 -17.57 -19.48
N VAL A 764 -2.15 -16.76 -18.60
CA VAL A 764 -2.55 -15.36 -18.36
C VAL A 764 -1.63 -14.43 -19.14
N THR A 765 -2.07 -13.97 -20.31
CA THR A 765 -1.28 -13.12 -21.20
C THR A 765 -1.70 -11.66 -21.17
N GLN A 766 -0.71 -10.76 -21.27
CA GLN A 766 -0.96 -9.33 -21.31
C GLN A 766 -1.97 -8.93 -22.40
N GLY A 767 -2.92 -8.08 -22.05
CA GLY A 767 -4.03 -7.67 -22.92
C GLY A 767 -5.24 -8.63 -22.94
N SER A 768 -5.19 -9.76 -22.24
CA SER A 768 -6.36 -10.62 -22.01
C SER A 768 -7.23 -10.09 -20.87
N SER A 769 -8.51 -10.49 -20.82
CA SER A 769 -9.38 -10.08 -19.72
C SER A 769 -9.01 -10.71 -18.38
N ASP A 770 -8.44 -11.91 -18.38
CA ASP A 770 -7.95 -12.58 -17.17
C ASP A 770 -6.73 -11.85 -16.60
N PHE A 771 -5.82 -11.37 -17.47
CA PHE A 771 -4.68 -10.57 -17.06
C PHE A 771 -5.13 -9.24 -16.43
N GLU A 772 -6.07 -8.54 -17.06
CA GLU A 772 -6.59 -7.28 -16.52
C GLU A 772 -7.32 -7.48 -15.18
N SER A 773 -8.04 -8.61 -15.02
CA SER A 773 -8.70 -8.94 -13.74
C SER A 773 -7.68 -9.29 -12.66
N PHE A 774 -6.64 -10.05 -13.00
CA PHE A 774 -5.53 -10.37 -12.10
C PHE A 774 -4.83 -9.10 -11.59
N PHE A 775 -4.47 -8.18 -12.48
CA PHE A 775 -3.81 -6.92 -12.07
C PHE A 775 -4.75 -5.97 -11.32
N TYR A 776 -6.06 -6.01 -11.58
CA TYR A 776 -7.02 -5.25 -10.79
C TYR A 776 -7.11 -5.75 -9.34
N VAL A 777 -7.14 -7.07 -9.14
CA VAL A 777 -7.11 -7.68 -7.80
C VAL A 777 -5.76 -7.39 -7.13
N PHE A 778 -4.65 -7.53 -7.86
CA PHE A 778 -3.32 -7.25 -7.32
C PHE A 778 -3.17 -5.78 -6.88
N GLN A 779 -3.66 -4.83 -7.67
CA GLN A 779 -3.66 -3.43 -7.28
C GLN A 779 -4.56 -3.19 -6.07
N SER A 780 -5.71 -3.86 -6.00
CA SER A 780 -6.65 -3.72 -4.88
C SER A 780 -6.04 -4.11 -3.54
N VAL A 781 -5.17 -5.13 -3.47
CA VAL A 781 -4.44 -5.48 -2.24
C VAL A 781 -3.16 -4.66 -2.02
N SER A 782 -2.57 -4.10 -3.10
CA SER A 782 -1.34 -3.31 -3.02
C SER A 782 -1.58 -1.86 -2.61
N ASP A 783 -2.80 -1.34 -2.83
CA ASP A 783 -3.19 0.05 -2.56
C ASP A 783 -2.81 0.56 -1.15
N ALA A 784 -2.79 -0.34 -0.16
CA ALA A 784 -2.45 -0.03 1.23
C ALA A 784 -1.05 0.58 1.40
N GLY A 785 -0.11 0.25 0.51
CA GLY A 785 1.28 0.71 0.52
C GLY A 785 1.76 1.30 -0.80
N ASP A 786 0.84 1.61 -1.73
CA ASP A 786 1.17 2.14 -3.06
C ASP A 786 1.28 3.67 -3.04
N PRO A 787 2.39 4.28 -3.50
CA PRO A 787 2.58 5.73 -3.58
C PRO A 787 1.44 6.50 -4.24
N VAL A 788 0.74 5.90 -5.21
CA VAL A 788 -0.34 6.54 -5.96
C VAL A 788 -1.42 7.11 -5.01
N ASN A 789 -1.69 6.44 -3.89
CA ASN A 789 -2.71 6.83 -2.91
C ASN A 789 -2.21 7.85 -1.87
N PHE A 790 -0.91 8.15 -1.84
CA PHE A 790 -0.27 9.02 -0.85
C PHE A 790 0.36 10.28 -1.48
N ALA A 791 0.51 10.31 -2.80
CA ALA A 791 1.18 11.36 -3.57
C ALA A 791 0.56 12.75 -3.37
N LYS A 792 -0.76 12.89 -3.50
CA LYS A 792 -1.47 14.16 -3.26
C LYS A 792 -1.24 14.66 -1.81
N SER A 793 -1.36 13.77 -0.82
CA SER A 793 -1.08 14.11 0.58
C SER A 793 0.38 14.48 0.83
N LEU A 794 1.33 13.87 0.11
CA LEU A 794 2.74 14.26 0.21
C LEU A 794 2.95 15.68 -0.30
N GLY A 795 2.41 16.02 -1.47
CA GLY A 795 2.46 17.37 -2.04
C GLY A 795 1.82 18.42 -1.14
N GLU A 796 0.69 18.09 -0.50
CA GLU A 796 -0.02 18.98 0.44
C GLU A 796 0.82 19.27 1.70
N THR A 797 1.55 18.27 2.21
CA THR A 797 2.17 18.34 3.54
C THR A 797 3.68 18.64 3.55
N THR A 798 4.33 18.56 2.37
CA THR A 798 5.79 18.60 2.23
C THR A 798 6.25 19.65 1.20
N GLY A 799 6.55 20.86 1.68
CA GLY A 799 7.05 21.94 0.82
C GLY A 799 8.51 21.83 0.38
N ASN A 800 9.33 21.04 1.09
CA ASN A 800 10.75 20.82 0.75
C ASN A 800 10.93 19.44 0.12
N LEU A 801 10.50 19.31 -1.13
CA LEU A 801 10.53 18.07 -1.88
C LEU A 801 11.35 18.24 -3.17
N LEU A 802 12.31 17.34 -3.39
CA LEU A 802 12.97 17.15 -4.68
C LEU A 802 12.60 15.77 -5.20
N ILE A 803 12.05 15.70 -6.40
CA ILE A 803 11.82 14.44 -7.12
C ILE A 803 12.61 14.46 -8.42
N THR A 804 13.25 13.35 -8.80
CA THR A 804 14.05 13.29 -10.03
C THR A 804 13.61 12.16 -10.93
N GLU A 805 13.79 12.39 -12.22
CA GLU A 805 13.59 11.41 -13.27
C GLU A 805 14.84 11.31 -14.15
N VAL A 806 15.18 10.10 -14.58
CA VAL A 806 16.06 9.87 -15.73
C VAL A 806 15.18 9.56 -16.93
N ILE A 807 15.34 10.30 -18.02
CA ILE A 807 14.58 10.06 -19.26
C ILE A 807 14.93 8.68 -19.82
N GLY A 808 13.93 7.91 -20.25
CA GLY A 808 14.14 6.55 -20.77
C GLY A 808 14.63 5.55 -19.73
N ASP A 809 14.19 5.71 -18.47
CA ASP A 809 14.51 4.76 -17.40
C ASP A 809 13.79 3.42 -17.63
N ASN A 810 14.57 2.34 -17.74
CA ASN A 810 14.07 0.99 -18.03
C ASN A 810 13.69 0.20 -16.77
N THR A 811 13.88 0.75 -15.56
CA THR A 811 13.53 0.12 -14.29
C THR A 811 12.28 0.73 -13.71
N VAL A 812 12.22 2.05 -13.59
CA VAL A 812 10.98 2.76 -13.27
C VAL A 812 10.56 3.51 -14.52
N PRO A 813 9.53 3.07 -15.27
CA PRO A 813 9.09 3.78 -16.45
C PRO A 813 8.73 5.22 -16.11
N ASN A 814 9.09 6.16 -16.99
CA ASN A 814 8.69 7.56 -16.83
C ASN A 814 7.16 7.67 -16.82
N GLU A 815 6.49 6.91 -17.70
CA GLU A 815 5.04 6.80 -17.77
C GLU A 815 4.64 5.47 -18.45
N ALA A 816 3.37 5.06 -18.29
CA ALA A 816 2.80 3.89 -18.96
C ALA A 816 1.44 4.20 -19.64
N ASN A 817 1.13 5.46 -19.88
CA ASN A 817 -0.07 5.92 -20.56
C ASN A 817 0.07 5.91 -22.09
N VAL A 818 1.09 6.61 -22.59
CA VAL A 818 1.35 6.90 -24.01
C VAL A 818 2.20 5.78 -24.61
N ASN A 819 3.21 5.31 -23.88
CA ASN A 819 4.12 4.25 -24.32
C ASN A 819 4.06 3.02 -23.39
N PRO A 820 2.90 2.35 -23.27
CA PRO A 820 2.81 1.11 -22.50
C PRO A 820 3.71 0.02 -23.10
N LEU A 821 4.29 -0.82 -22.25
CA LEU A 821 5.22 -1.88 -22.64
C LEU A 821 4.48 -3.04 -23.34
N ASN A 822 4.98 -3.45 -24.50
CA ASN A 822 4.44 -4.57 -25.28
C ASN A 822 2.93 -4.43 -25.59
N ASN A 823 2.09 -5.30 -25.03
CA ASN A 823 0.64 -5.32 -25.22
C ASN A 823 -0.10 -4.76 -24.00
N ALA A 824 0.59 -4.09 -23.06
CA ALA A 824 -0.04 -3.44 -21.91
C ALA A 824 -1.11 -2.46 -22.39
N PHE A 825 -2.21 -2.40 -21.66
CA PHE A 825 -3.13 -1.28 -21.80
C PHE A 825 -2.57 -0.05 -21.08
N SER A 826 -2.92 1.13 -21.58
CA SER A 826 -2.58 2.43 -20.99
C SER A 826 -2.83 2.45 -19.47
N ALA A 827 -1.85 2.90 -18.69
CA ALA A 827 -1.90 3.00 -17.24
C ALA A 827 -1.45 4.41 -16.80
N PRO A 828 -2.37 5.39 -16.78
CA PRO A 828 -2.03 6.81 -16.62
C PRO A 828 -1.57 7.21 -15.23
N LEU A 829 -1.68 6.31 -14.24
CA LEU A 829 -1.21 6.52 -12.87
C LEU A 829 0.15 5.86 -12.59
N ALA A 830 0.73 5.13 -13.55
CA ALA A 830 1.94 4.34 -13.34
C ALA A 830 3.20 5.05 -13.87
N GLY A 831 4.24 5.05 -13.03
CA GLY A 831 5.55 5.61 -13.37
C GLY A 831 5.90 6.87 -12.59
N THR A 832 7.00 7.51 -13.00
CA THR A 832 7.56 8.70 -12.34
C THR A 832 6.77 9.97 -12.61
N GLU A 833 6.40 10.25 -13.86
CA GLU A 833 5.67 11.49 -14.21
C GLU A 833 4.25 11.52 -13.65
N PRO A 834 3.46 10.43 -13.67
CA PRO A 834 2.16 10.41 -12.98
C PRO A 834 2.28 10.64 -11.48
N LEU A 835 3.32 10.09 -10.84
CA LEU A 835 3.59 10.35 -9.42
C LEU A 835 3.91 11.83 -9.19
N MET A 836 4.76 12.44 -10.01
CA MET A 836 5.06 13.88 -9.97
C MET A 836 3.77 14.70 -10.14
N ALA A 837 2.91 14.35 -11.09
CA ALA A 837 1.67 15.07 -11.35
C ALA A 837 0.67 14.97 -10.19
N LEU A 838 0.58 13.82 -9.50
CA LEU A 838 -0.25 13.72 -8.28
C LEU A 838 0.32 14.55 -7.12
N ILE A 839 1.65 14.59 -6.97
CA ILE A 839 2.32 15.47 -6.00
C ILE A 839 2.06 16.93 -6.33
N ASP A 840 2.16 17.31 -7.61
CA ASP A 840 1.86 18.65 -8.11
C ASP A 840 0.46 19.10 -7.73
N LEU A 841 -0.56 18.29 -8.02
CA LEU A 841 -1.95 18.54 -7.61
C LEU A 841 -2.09 18.72 -6.09
N GLY A 842 -1.39 17.90 -5.31
CA GLY A 842 -1.32 18.04 -3.84
C GLY A 842 -0.69 19.35 -3.39
N ALA A 843 0.34 19.81 -4.09
CA ALA A 843 1.03 21.08 -3.88
C ALA A 843 0.26 22.29 -4.45
N SER A 844 -1.04 22.13 -4.75
CA SER A 844 -1.90 23.15 -5.36
C SER A 844 -1.53 23.54 -6.79
N GLY A 845 -0.78 22.69 -7.49
CA GLY A 845 -0.63 22.76 -8.94
C GLY A 845 -1.89 22.30 -9.67
N THR A 846 -1.94 22.56 -10.97
CA THR A 846 -3.05 22.15 -11.84
C THR A 846 -2.60 21.29 -13.01
N LYS A 847 -1.35 21.49 -13.46
CA LYS A 847 -0.77 20.80 -14.61
C LYS A 847 0.76 20.76 -14.47
N LEU A 848 1.33 19.57 -14.38
CA LEU A 848 2.75 19.38 -14.09
C LEU A 848 3.68 20.10 -15.09
N SER A 849 3.35 20.03 -16.37
CA SER A 849 4.21 20.59 -17.43
C SER A 849 4.22 22.11 -17.51
N ASP A 850 3.35 22.82 -16.77
CA ASP A 850 3.45 24.28 -16.69
C ASP A 850 4.64 24.72 -15.82
N GLY A 851 5.00 23.94 -14.81
CA GLY A 851 6.12 24.20 -13.89
C GLY A 851 6.06 25.53 -13.14
N THR A 852 4.88 26.17 -13.09
CA THR A 852 4.62 27.49 -12.50
C THR A 852 3.87 27.43 -11.19
N GLU A 853 2.99 26.46 -11.01
CA GLU A 853 2.23 26.18 -9.79
C GLU A 853 2.60 24.77 -9.29
N GLY A 854 2.44 24.49 -7.99
CA GLY A 854 2.83 23.20 -7.42
C GLY A 854 4.34 22.89 -7.53
N LEU A 855 4.68 21.86 -8.30
CA LEU A 855 6.05 21.43 -8.58
C LEU A 855 6.69 22.29 -9.66
N ARG A 856 7.82 22.91 -9.31
CA ARG A 856 8.66 23.56 -10.31
C ARG A 856 9.39 22.54 -11.16
N ILE A 857 9.64 22.84 -12.43
CA ILE A 857 10.39 21.97 -13.35
C ILE A 857 11.81 22.51 -13.56
N ILE A 858 12.80 21.64 -13.43
CA ILE A 858 14.18 21.86 -13.88
C ILE A 858 14.50 20.82 -14.96
N ASP A 859 14.63 21.26 -16.20
CA ASP A 859 14.86 20.39 -17.35
C ASP A 859 15.67 21.15 -18.43
N ALA A 860 15.91 20.53 -19.58
CA ALA A 860 16.68 21.17 -20.66
C ALA A 860 15.99 22.40 -21.27
N ALA A 861 14.66 22.54 -21.11
CA ALA A 861 13.91 23.74 -21.51
C ALA A 861 13.84 24.80 -20.39
N ASN A 862 13.72 24.38 -19.13
CA ASN A 862 13.60 25.21 -17.92
C ASN A 862 14.87 25.07 -17.07
N ARG A 863 15.97 25.58 -17.60
CA ARG A 863 17.32 25.37 -17.06
C ARG A 863 17.62 26.17 -15.79
N THR A 864 16.72 27.06 -15.36
CA THR A 864 16.93 27.90 -14.18
C THR A 864 16.58 27.12 -12.91
N GLY A 865 17.46 27.16 -11.91
CA GLY A 865 17.20 26.55 -10.61
C GLY A 865 16.02 27.17 -9.86
N GLY A 866 15.60 26.54 -8.78
CA GLY A 866 14.38 26.92 -8.08
C GLY A 866 14.25 26.54 -6.63
N ALA A 867 13.42 27.27 -5.91
CA ALA A 867 12.91 26.86 -4.60
C ALA A 867 12.10 25.57 -4.75
N MET A 868 12.10 24.76 -3.69
CA MET A 868 11.28 23.56 -3.59
C MET A 868 9.79 23.91 -3.37
N PRO A 869 8.85 23.02 -3.73
CA PRO A 869 9.08 21.67 -4.25
C PRO A 869 9.40 21.66 -5.77
N VAL A 870 10.20 20.69 -6.22
CA VAL A 870 10.77 20.70 -7.58
C VAL A 870 10.95 19.29 -8.15
N ALA A 871 10.67 19.15 -9.45
CA ALA A 871 11.00 17.99 -10.26
C ALA A 871 12.20 18.30 -11.18
N SER A 872 13.22 17.44 -11.17
CA SER A 872 14.42 17.59 -12.02
C SER A 872 14.59 16.42 -12.98
N PHE A 873 14.80 16.71 -14.25
CA PHE A 873 14.88 15.72 -15.33
C PHE A 873 16.30 15.59 -15.86
N PHE A 874 16.82 14.36 -15.89
CA PHE A 874 18.17 14.04 -16.32
C PHE A 874 18.17 13.30 -17.67
N ALA A 875 19.11 13.65 -18.54
CA ALA A 875 19.23 13.08 -19.88
C ALA A 875 19.57 11.58 -19.86
N GLY A 876 18.99 10.85 -20.81
CA GLY A 876 18.71 9.42 -20.69
C GLY A 876 19.66 8.43 -21.36
N ASN A 877 20.78 8.85 -21.97
CA ASN A 877 21.70 7.88 -22.56
C ASN A 877 22.34 7.02 -21.46
N PRO A 878 22.02 5.71 -21.38
CA PRO A 878 22.35 4.91 -20.21
C PRO A 878 23.86 4.64 -20.06
N CYS A 879 24.65 4.89 -21.11
CA CYS A 879 26.09 4.67 -21.13
C CYS A 879 26.91 5.91 -20.76
N THR A 880 26.40 7.12 -21.02
CA THR A 880 27.22 8.35 -20.98
C THR A 880 26.54 9.58 -20.36
N GLU A 881 25.22 9.56 -20.19
CA GLU A 881 24.47 10.66 -19.58
C GLU A 881 24.02 10.23 -18.17
N ALA A 882 22.79 9.71 -18.04
CA ALA A 882 22.27 9.12 -16.83
C ALA A 882 21.54 7.81 -17.11
N ASN A 883 21.44 6.96 -16.10
CA ASN A 883 20.63 5.75 -16.05
C ASN A 883 20.01 5.60 -14.66
N HIS A 884 19.17 4.58 -14.47
CA HIS A 884 18.48 4.31 -13.21
C HIS A 884 19.42 4.32 -11.99
N GLY A 885 20.63 3.73 -12.12
CA GLY A 885 21.61 3.56 -11.05
C GLY A 885 22.54 4.75 -10.82
N THR A 886 22.46 5.82 -11.63
CA THR A 886 23.42 6.94 -11.62
C THR A 886 23.65 7.55 -10.23
N PHE A 887 22.60 7.74 -9.43
CA PHE A 887 22.73 8.38 -8.12
C PHE A 887 23.54 7.56 -7.09
N VAL A 888 23.65 6.24 -7.29
CA VAL A 888 24.24 5.33 -6.30
C VAL A 888 25.48 4.60 -6.82
N ALA A 889 25.60 4.45 -8.14
CA ALA A 889 26.73 3.81 -8.80
C ALA A 889 27.05 4.53 -10.13
N PRO A 890 27.85 5.62 -10.10
CA PRO A 890 28.10 6.46 -11.27
C PRO A 890 28.84 5.74 -12.41
N ILE A 891 29.66 4.74 -12.07
CA ILE A 891 30.40 3.94 -13.04
C ILE A 891 30.14 2.46 -12.74
N VAL A 892 29.54 1.75 -13.69
CA VAL A 892 29.23 0.31 -13.57
C VAL A 892 29.60 -0.43 -14.85
N ASP A 893 29.94 -1.70 -14.72
CA ASP A 893 30.20 -2.56 -15.88
C ASP A 893 28.91 -2.74 -16.69
N ASN A 894 29.01 -2.54 -18.01
CA ASN A 894 27.90 -2.68 -18.95
C ASN A 894 28.44 -3.01 -20.35
N GLU A 895 28.28 -4.26 -20.77
CA GLU A 895 28.81 -4.77 -22.05
C GLU A 895 28.18 -4.08 -23.28
N ASN A 896 26.98 -3.51 -23.12
CA ASN A 896 26.30 -2.79 -24.20
C ASN A 896 26.89 -1.39 -24.43
N CYS A 897 27.74 -0.90 -23.53
CA CYS A 897 28.37 0.41 -23.62
C CYS A 897 29.76 0.35 -24.25
N SER A 898 30.14 1.43 -24.94
CA SER A 898 31.48 1.52 -25.53
C SER A 898 32.55 1.46 -24.43
N GLY A 899 33.45 0.48 -24.50
CA GLY A 899 34.46 0.26 -23.46
C GLY A 899 33.98 -0.61 -22.30
N GLY A 900 32.79 -1.20 -22.38
CA GLY A 900 32.27 -2.17 -21.40
C GLY A 900 31.81 -1.57 -20.08
N LYS A 901 31.65 -0.25 -20.01
CA LYS A 901 31.21 0.48 -18.82
C LYS A 901 30.20 1.56 -19.16
N ALA A 902 29.20 1.73 -18.30
CA ALA A 902 28.40 2.94 -18.25
C ALA A 902 29.10 3.94 -17.32
N ASP A 903 29.42 5.14 -17.82
CA ASP A 903 30.01 6.23 -17.03
C ASP A 903 29.07 7.42 -17.04
N THR A 904 28.40 7.63 -15.91
CA THR A 904 27.40 8.67 -15.68
C THR A 904 27.85 9.66 -14.60
N SER A 905 29.16 9.78 -14.39
CA SER A 905 29.76 10.54 -13.28
C SER A 905 29.37 12.03 -13.26
N VAL A 906 29.15 12.65 -14.42
CA VAL A 906 28.69 14.05 -14.51
C VAL A 906 27.27 14.20 -13.95
N ALA A 907 26.37 13.30 -14.32
CA ALA A 907 24.99 13.29 -13.82
C ALA A 907 24.93 12.92 -12.34
N PHE A 908 25.78 12.01 -11.86
CA PHE A 908 25.91 11.73 -10.43
C PHE A 908 26.32 12.98 -9.63
N SER A 909 27.35 13.71 -10.10
CA SER A 909 27.77 14.97 -9.47
C SER A 909 26.63 16.00 -9.45
N ALA A 910 25.86 16.09 -10.52
CA ALA A 910 24.68 16.95 -10.60
C ALA A 910 23.58 16.54 -9.60
N MET A 911 23.20 15.26 -9.55
CA MET A 911 22.21 14.73 -8.62
C MET A 911 22.62 14.95 -7.16
N VAL A 912 23.86 14.60 -6.79
CA VAL A 912 24.39 14.84 -5.43
C VAL A 912 24.38 16.33 -5.07
N THR A 913 24.72 17.21 -6.02
CA THR A 913 24.68 18.67 -5.79
C THR A 913 23.26 19.16 -5.53
N GLN A 914 22.28 18.73 -6.34
CA GLN A 914 20.88 19.08 -6.14
C GLN A 914 20.34 18.53 -4.81
N THR A 915 20.66 17.28 -4.48
CA THR A 915 20.29 16.64 -3.21
C THR A 915 20.90 17.37 -2.01
N ALA A 916 22.18 17.73 -2.04
CA ALA A 916 22.83 18.48 -0.97
C ALA A 916 22.15 19.84 -0.70
N GLN A 917 21.73 20.55 -1.75
CA GLN A 917 21.01 21.81 -1.64
C GLN A 917 19.60 21.61 -1.08
N ALA A 918 18.88 20.59 -1.56
CA ALA A 918 17.55 20.24 -1.06
C ALA A 918 17.58 19.92 0.44
N LEU A 919 18.50 19.05 0.89
CA LEU A 919 18.66 18.70 2.31
C LEU A 919 19.05 19.89 3.20
N SER A 920 19.69 20.91 2.60
CA SER A 920 20.06 22.16 3.29
C SER A 920 18.93 23.21 3.28
N GLY A 921 17.74 22.84 2.77
CA GLY A 921 16.60 23.75 2.63
C GLY A 921 16.87 24.91 1.67
N GLN A 922 17.81 24.73 0.73
CA GLN A 922 18.21 25.75 -0.24
C GLN A 922 17.54 25.52 -1.60
N PRO A 923 17.44 26.56 -2.45
CA PRO A 923 17.00 26.39 -3.83
C PRO A 923 17.86 25.36 -4.58
N VAL A 924 17.19 24.46 -5.30
CA VAL A 924 17.83 23.44 -6.14
C VAL A 924 18.44 24.13 -7.37
N PRO A 925 19.74 23.92 -7.65
CA PRO A 925 20.41 24.57 -8.76
C PRO A 925 19.99 24.00 -10.11
N GLY A 926 20.00 24.86 -11.13
CA GLY A 926 19.91 24.50 -12.55
C GLY A 926 21.28 24.69 -13.25
N GLU A 927 21.27 25.19 -14.48
CA GLU A 927 22.46 25.28 -15.34
C GLU A 927 23.60 26.19 -14.85
N ALA A 928 23.35 27.04 -13.86
CA ALA A 928 24.39 27.83 -13.22
C ALA A 928 25.49 26.95 -12.58
N VAL A 929 25.14 25.71 -12.24
CA VAL A 929 26.11 24.66 -11.89
C VAL A 929 26.40 23.85 -13.17
N PRO A 930 27.65 23.85 -13.69
CA PRO A 930 27.96 23.24 -14.98
C PRO A 930 27.58 21.76 -15.11
N ALA A 931 27.82 20.95 -14.06
CA ALA A 931 27.44 19.54 -14.05
C ALA A 931 25.93 19.35 -14.20
N VAL A 932 25.13 20.15 -13.47
CA VAL A 932 23.68 20.14 -13.60
C VAL A 932 23.27 20.51 -15.03
N GLY A 933 23.73 21.65 -15.54
CA GLY A 933 23.38 22.10 -16.89
C GLY A 933 23.78 21.12 -18.00
N ALA A 934 24.85 20.36 -17.81
CA ALA A 934 25.30 19.34 -18.76
C ALA A 934 24.47 18.05 -18.73
N SER A 935 23.74 17.79 -17.64
CA SER A 935 23.01 16.55 -17.42
C SER A 935 21.49 16.68 -17.54
N LEU A 936 20.94 17.89 -17.70
CA LEU A 936 19.49 18.07 -17.85
C LEU A 936 18.98 17.48 -19.17
N GLY A 937 17.90 16.72 -19.07
CA GLY A 937 17.11 16.20 -20.20
C GLY A 937 15.76 16.92 -20.30
N SER A 938 15.01 16.65 -21.37
CA SER A 938 13.60 17.04 -21.47
C SER A 938 12.77 15.79 -21.74
N SER A 939 11.69 15.63 -20.98
CA SER A 939 10.72 14.58 -21.23
C SER A 939 9.86 14.90 -22.47
N ALA A 940 9.55 13.86 -23.25
CA ALA A 940 8.60 13.95 -24.35
C ALA A 940 7.15 13.68 -23.91
N THR A 941 6.93 13.23 -22.67
CA THR A 941 5.66 12.71 -22.19
C THR A 941 5.09 13.45 -20.98
N ILE A 942 5.83 14.39 -20.39
CA ILE A 942 5.39 15.18 -19.23
C ILE A 942 4.03 15.86 -19.44
N GLU A 943 3.74 16.27 -20.67
CA GLU A 943 2.47 16.85 -21.09
C GLU A 943 1.30 15.84 -21.01
N SER A 944 1.57 14.55 -21.07
CA SER A 944 0.58 13.47 -20.99
C SER A 944 0.46 12.88 -19.59
N ALA A 945 1.16 13.41 -18.58
CA ALA A 945 1.02 12.98 -17.19
C ALA A 945 -0.44 13.14 -16.73
N LEU A 946 -1.03 12.05 -16.22
CA LEU A 946 -2.46 11.95 -15.86
C LEU A 946 -3.46 12.37 -16.96
N ASP A 947 -3.04 12.40 -18.23
CA ASP A 947 -3.82 12.99 -19.33
C ASP A 947 -4.28 14.45 -19.07
N GLN A 948 -3.46 15.26 -18.39
CA GLN A 948 -3.75 16.68 -18.07
C GLN A 948 -3.94 17.61 -19.30
N ASN A 949 -3.95 17.05 -20.52
CA ASN A 949 -3.96 17.77 -21.79
C ASN A 949 -5.11 17.44 -22.75
N GLN A 950 -6.05 16.58 -22.37
CA GLN A 950 -7.14 16.15 -23.25
C GLN A 950 -8.45 16.92 -23.03
#